data_AF-A0A7V2D013-F1
#
_entry.id   AF-A0A7V2D013-F1
#
_cell.length_a   1.000
_cell.length_b   1.000
_cell.length_c   1.000
_cell.angle_alpha   90.00
_cell.angle_beta   90.00
_cell.angle_gamma   90.00
#
_symmetry.space_group_name_H-M   'P 1'
#
loop_
_entity.id
_entity.type
_entity.pdbx_description
1 polymer ?
#
loop_
_entity_poly.entity_id
_entity_poly.type
_entity_poly.pdbx_seq_one_letter_code
_entity_poly.pdbx_strand_id
1 'polypeptide(L)'
;MSQRFLVYAHMAERRMTDATGSPVVLPPLVEGDAVTLAVRLLDLDAAGSLVEVRRNVRSMKASIGPVAGSAAVPAGGAFTLKIGEGGAESDSLWPGSSAAEVKAAIEGLAALSGYGGSPVVVGLAARGIWLVKFDHAGAVPLQVHTNRLDPVSFVRVRAYEHAGVWWHELRLVMAPIAFTDAFESVLADAPSISTVRDGSTEVVGLEVRYINEIQALYVPPEYRGTYALSYEGRETEFLGVDAGIEEIAAALNDLYDDGKTRFLVTVPKANTAYIEFTGDLKGTDLDEIQVVPGPVEGGDMTFSLNLATAECQAALRAGDFLGLLELELEIGEDGEEELPGKIVTAFREPVTVVREANYDELATRQQIDWLRPPQPTDYVPFTPDQIITGSQHWVGTIGDGAATTIVVAHNLGTRDLHLTLRENDGTGLVVEPVAYDVEIDSDDAITLKFAVAPALNGIRATISTAGPVSAFQAHTHTMGQIDGLEELLTELTGRVAVLEEVLPAAQPGYVSPDAGGEIKFDIPDLVEIFPGRFAPDAKLEEDLAKIVVAELPRPGGLLPAIHDASVANLSTILTGGVIAAASGHTGAVFVNDTGATFVVPGGMGRRSLKIRSNEHLGSDGRVWYAVDRQGATTSYHPRDFERELFLVAVNENMLRVGRALHLELEIAARLITPDAFRLTRAQWVVELQVGTVPQQTGGGEGENLSDIAWESTASLSQRIVLTNAVSHHKLGLTIRRSAGGIECDRMLYGAWTGGAHAPASANFALRGRLLRFDTENSQPDPRGFVAVKMEKQKATIS
;
A
#
# COMPACT_ATOMS: atom_id res chain seq x y z
N MET A 1 8.56 20.28 5.36
CA MET A 1 8.70 21.58 6.06
C MET A 1 9.74 21.41 7.16
N SER A 2 10.56 22.42 7.48
CA SER A 2 11.50 22.30 8.62
C SER A 2 10.79 22.72 9.91
N GLN A 3 10.64 21.79 10.87
CA GLN A 3 10.09 22.10 12.19
C GLN A 3 11.26 22.40 13.15
N ARG A 4 11.24 23.56 13.81
CA ARG A 4 12.25 23.95 14.83
C ARG A 4 11.60 23.92 16.22
N PHE A 5 12.21 23.21 17.15
CA PHE A 5 11.78 23.13 18.56
C PHE A 5 12.89 23.63 19.48
N LEU A 6 12.54 24.43 20.50
CA LEU A 6 13.43 24.75 21.61
C LEU A 6 13.08 23.85 22.79
N VAL A 7 14.05 23.13 23.33
CA VAL A 7 13.86 22.19 24.44
C VAL A 7 14.96 22.31 25.48
N TYR A 8 14.64 21.96 26.72
CA TYR A 8 15.58 21.94 27.82
C TYR A 8 15.88 20.48 28.21
N ALA A 9 17.14 20.12 28.28
CA ALA A 9 17.60 18.81 28.71
C ALA A 9 17.84 18.81 30.22
N HIS A 10 16.97 18.17 30.98
CA HIS A 10 17.15 18.01 32.41
C HIS A 10 18.20 16.93 32.68
N MET A 11 19.42 17.33 33.02
CA MET A 11 20.59 16.44 33.11
C MET A 11 20.50 15.41 34.24
N ALA A 12 19.84 15.75 35.37
CA ALA A 12 19.63 14.83 36.47
C ALA A 12 18.56 13.75 36.18
N GLU A 13 17.41 14.15 35.62
CA GLU A 13 16.30 13.22 35.30
C GLU A 13 16.44 12.55 33.92
N ARG A 14 17.31 13.08 33.06
CA ARG A 14 17.56 12.65 31.67
C ARG A 14 16.31 12.71 30.80
N ARG A 15 15.58 13.81 30.90
CA ARG A 15 14.31 14.06 30.23
C ARG A 15 14.31 15.38 29.49
N MET A 16 13.40 15.47 28.53
CA MET A 16 13.14 16.70 27.80
C MET A 16 12.05 17.50 28.51
N THR A 17 12.37 18.76 28.81
CA THR A 17 11.50 19.66 29.56
C THR A 17 11.39 21.03 28.89
N ASP A 18 10.49 21.86 29.39
CA ASP A 18 10.49 23.29 29.15
C ASP A 18 11.44 24.02 30.12
N ALA A 19 11.46 25.35 30.06
CA ALA A 19 12.31 26.19 30.91
C ALA A 19 11.99 26.06 32.41
N THR A 20 10.78 25.58 32.75
CA THR A 20 10.33 25.39 34.15
C THR A 20 10.64 24.00 34.70
N GLY A 21 11.18 23.10 33.86
CA GLY A 21 11.38 21.69 34.19
C GLY A 21 10.14 20.81 33.97
N SER A 22 9.07 21.32 33.36
CA SER A 22 7.88 20.53 33.05
C SER A 22 8.11 19.66 31.81
N PRO A 23 7.61 18.40 31.76
CA PRO A 23 7.83 17.52 30.62
C PRO A 23 7.27 18.07 29.29
N VAL A 24 8.05 17.97 28.22
CA VAL A 24 7.62 18.36 26.86
C VAL A 24 7.42 17.11 26.01
N VAL A 25 6.34 17.09 25.24
CA VAL A 25 6.05 16.03 24.26
C VAL A 25 6.09 16.63 22.87
N LEU A 26 6.95 16.09 22.01
CA LEU A 26 7.01 16.50 20.61
C LEU A 26 5.77 16.00 19.86
N PRO A 27 5.23 16.76 18.90
CA PRO A 27 4.21 16.24 18.00
C PRO A 27 4.77 15.08 17.17
N PRO A 28 3.90 14.25 16.55
CA PRO A 28 4.34 13.21 15.63
C PRO A 28 5.21 13.79 14.53
N LEU A 29 6.39 13.21 14.33
CA LEU A 29 7.34 13.63 13.31
C LEU A 29 6.98 12.96 11.98
N VAL A 30 7.13 13.67 10.86
CA VAL A 30 6.67 13.19 9.55
C VAL A 30 7.86 12.69 8.71
N GLU A 31 7.68 11.56 8.03
CA GLU A 31 8.62 11.05 7.03
C GLU A 31 9.01 12.14 6.01
N GLY A 32 10.30 12.23 5.68
CA GLY A 32 10.79 13.20 4.68
C GLY A 32 11.09 14.60 5.21
N ASP A 33 10.67 14.95 6.43
CA ASP A 33 10.99 16.24 7.05
C ASP A 33 12.40 16.27 7.69
N ALA A 34 12.90 17.50 7.90
CA ALA A 34 14.06 17.77 8.72
C ALA A 34 13.59 18.37 10.06
N VAL A 35 13.91 17.68 11.16
CA VAL A 35 13.53 18.10 12.52
C VAL A 35 14.73 18.79 13.16
N THR A 36 14.58 20.07 13.49
CA THR A 36 15.64 20.87 14.11
C THR A 36 15.33 21.10 15.58
N LEU A 37 16.25 20.74 16.48
CA LEU A 37 16.13 21.00 17.91
C LEU A 37 17.24 21.94 18.36
N ALA A 38 16.84 23.03 19.02
CA ALA A 38 17.71 23.86 19.85
C ALA A 38 17.61 23.37 21.30
N VAL A 39 18.74 23.07 21.92
CA VAL A 39 18.80 22.45 23.25
C VAL A 39 19.57 23.32 24.23
N ARG A 40 18.97 23.51 25.41
CA ARG A 40 19.62 24.10 26.60
C ARG A 40 19.73 23.05 27.69
N LEU A 41 20.69 23.19 28.61
CA LEU A 41 20.90 22.20 29.67
C LEU A 41 20.40 22.75 31.01
N LEU A 42 19.61 21.95 31.73
CA LEU A 42 19.18 22.22 33.10
C LEU A 42 19.84 21.21 34.04
N ASP A 43 20.42 21.71 35.12
CA ASP A 43 21.03 20.89 36.17
C ASP A 43 20.54 21.35 37.55
N LEU A 44 20.68 20.50 38.55
CA LEU A 44 20.34 20.86 39.92
C LEU A 44 21.53 21.60 40.54
N ASP A 45 21.27 22.78 41.11
CA ASP A 45 22.27 23.48 41.92
C ASP A 45 22.52 22.75 43.26
N ALA A 46 23.48 23.26 44.05
CA ALA A 46 23.80 22.69 45.36
C ALA A 46 22.64 22.73 46.38
N ALA A 47 21.61 23.57 46.12
CA ALA A 47 20.41 23.68 46.93
C ALA A 47 19.25 22.83 46.40
N GLY A 48 19.44 22.09 45.29
CA GLY A 48 18.42 21.26 44.64
C GLY A 48 17.42 22.03 43.79
N SER A 49 17.71 23.30 43.45
CA SER A 49 16.90 24.09 42.52
C SER A 49 17.36 23.87 41.08
N LEU A 50 16.41 23.79 40.16
CA LEU A 50 16.71 23.60 38.74
C LEU A 50 17.22 24.92 38.14
N VAL A 51 18.44 24.91 37.63
CA VAL A 51 19.09 26.07 37.01
C VAL A 51 19.63 25.71 35.64
N GLU A 52 19.64 26.69 34.73
CA GLU A 52 20.28 26.52 33.44
C GLU A 52 21.81 26.52 33.60
N VAL A 53 22.47 25.55 33.00
CA VAL A 53 23.92 25.36 33.11
C VAL A 53 24.54 25.28 31.73
N ARG A 54 25.65 25.99 31.56
CA ARG A 54 26.50 25.86 30.37
C ARG A 54 27.64 24.90 30.66
N ARG A 55 27.88 23.97 29.72
CA ARG A 55 28.96 22.99 29.77
C ARG A 55 29.78 23.09 28.49
N ASN A 56 31.08 22.84 28.58
CA ASN A 56 31.94 22.74 27.41
C ASN A 56 31.66 21.43 26.66
N VAL A 57 30.75 21.48 25.68
CA VAL A 57 30.36 20.33 24.85
C VAL A 57 31.35 20.21 23.69
N ARG A 58 32.10 19.11 23.64
CA ARG A 58 33.08 18.85 22.56
C ARG A 58 32.49 18.11 21.39
N SER A 59 31.65 17.12 21.68
CA SER A 59 30.95 16.33 20.69
C SER A 59 29.53 16.05 21.16
N MET A 60 28.63 15.91 20.19
CA MET A 60 27.22 15.64 20.42
C MET A 60 26.83 14.46 19.52
N LYS A 61 25.93 13.62 20.00
CA LYS A 61 25.29 12.58 19.21
C LYS A 61 23.81 12.58 19.48
N ALA A 62 23.02 12.87 18.47
CA ALA A 62 21.56 12.77 18.52
C ALA A 62 21.10 11.65 17.59
N SER A 63 20.16 10.82 18.05
CA SER A 63 19.62 9.75 17.22
C SER A 63 18.20 9.36 17.61
N ILE A 64 17.42 8.96 16.61
CA ILE A 64 16.12 8.31 16.79
C ILE A 64 16.29 6.84 16.43
N GLY A 65 16.14 5.96 17.42
CA GLY A 65 16.33 4.53 17.25
C GLY A 65 15.22 3.69 17.88
N PRO A 66 15.18 2.38 17.63
CA PRO A 66 14.20 1.49 18.24
C PRO A 66 14.35 1.43 19.76
N VAL A 67 13.23 1.22 20.46
CA VAL A 67 13.19 1.07 21.92
C VAL A 67 14.10 -0.08 22.37
N ALA A 68 15.08 0.21 23.22
CA ALA A 68 16.00 -0.83 23.69
C ALA A 68 15.28 -1.85 24.59
N GLY A 69 15.37 -3.14 24.25
CA GLY A 69 14.83 -4.22 25.10
C GLY A 69 14.43 -5.48 24.33
N SER A 70 13.93 -5.33 23.11
CA SER A 70 13.52 -6.43 22.23
C SER A 70 13.45 -6.03 20.75
N ALA A 71 13.24 -4.74 20.45
CA ALA A 71 13.14 -4.21 19.08
C ALA A 71 14.49 -3.81 18.45
N ALA A 72 15.60 -3.89 19.19
CA ALA A 72 16.93 -3.49 18.71
C ALA A 72 17.74 -4.62 18.04
N VAL A 73 17.24 -5.86 18.08
CA VAL A 73 17.87 -7.00 17.42
C VAL A 73 17.38 -7.08 15.97
N PRO A 74 18.26 -7.21 14.97
CA PRO A 74 17.85 -7.36 13.58
C PRO A 74 16.95 -8.60 13.42
N ALA A 75 15.90 -8.49 12.61
CA ALA A 75 14.93 -9.57 12.39
C ALA A 75 15.48 -10.68 11.48
N GLY A 76 16.50 -10.39 10.67
CA GLY A 76 17.12 -11.33 9.74
C GLY A 76 18.45 -10.85 9.18
N GLY A 77 18.89 -11.53 8.11
CA GLY A 77 20.19 -11.29 7.48
C GLY A 77 21.35 -12.00 8.18
N ALA A 78 22.56 -11.87 7.61
CA ALA A 78 23.77 -12.53 8.10
C ALA A 78 24.94 -11.55 8.20
N PHE A 79 25.89 -11.87 9.08
CA PHE A 79 27.17 -11.19 9.18
C PHE A 79 28.30 -12.20 9.32
N THR A 80 29.51 -11.79 8.99
CA THR A 80 30.72 -12.61 9.12
C THR A 80 31.81 -11.83 9.82
N LEU A 81 32.73 -12.56 10.44
CA LEU A 81 33.85 -12.01 11.19
C LEU A 81 35.16 -12.31 10.48
N LYS A 82 36.18 -11.52 10.82
CA LYS A 82 37.58 -11.75 10.43
C LYS A 82 38.49 -11.33 11.58
N ILE A 83 39.73 -11.81 11.56
CA ILE A 83 40.79 -11.35 12.47
C ILE A 83 41.85 -10.63 11.64
N GLY A 84 42.15 -9.39 12.03
CA GLY A 84 43.15 -8.56 11.38
C GLY A 84 42.71 -7.95 10.05
N GLU A 85 43.55 -7.06 9.53
CA GLU A 85 43.33 -6.38 8.25
C GLU A 85 43.64 -7.36 7.10
N GLY A 86 42.65 -7.63 6.24
CA GLY A 86 42.77 -8.62 5.16
C GLY A 86 42.56 -10.10 5.55
N GLY A 87 42.11 -10.38 6.78
CA GLY A 87 41.79 -11.74 7.22
C GLY A 87 40.65 -12.39 6.43
N ALA A 88 40.72 -13.73 6.29
CA ALA A 88 39.67 -14.53 5.67
C ALA A 88 38.34 -14.43 6.43
N GLU A 89 37.24 -14.60 5.70
CA GLU A 89 35.89 -14.53 6.22
C GLU A 89 35.54 -15.79 7.04
N SER A 90 34.82 -15.63 8.15
CA SER A 90 34.24 -16.74 8.91
C SER A 90 33.02 -17.33 8.21
N ASP A 91 32.50 -18.45 8.73
CA ASP A 91 31.13 -18.87 8.42
C ASP A 91 30.11 -17.79 8.79
N SER A 92 28.98 -17.78 8.07
CA SER A 92 27.90 -16.80 8.27
C SER A 92 27.19 -16.98 9.60
N LEU A 93 27.12 -15.89 10.36
CA LEU A 93 26.41 -15.76 11.63
C LEU A 93 25.11 -14.99 11.46
N TRP A 94 24.13 -15.29 12.32
CA TRP A 94 22.76 -14.78 12.25
C TRP A 94 22.39 -14.10 13.58
N PRO A 95 21.39 -13.21 13.62
CA PRO A 95 20.97 -12.55 14.87
C PRO A 95 20.66 -13.49 16.03
N GLY A 96 20.17 -14.69 15.74
CA GLY A 96 19.86 -15.74 16.71
C GLY A 96 20.97 -16.77 16.94
N SER A 97 22.17 -16.58 16.40
CA SER A 97 23.23 -17.58 16.51
C SER A 97 23.59 -17.90 17.97
N SER A 98 23.65 -19.19 18.29
CA SER A 98 24.03 -19.66 19.62
C SER A 98 25.51 -19.36 19.90
N ALA A 99 25.89 -19.36 21.19
CA ALA A 99 27.30 -19.20 21.57
C ALA A 99 28.22 -20.27 20.95
N ALA A 100 27.70 -21.48 20.72
CA ALA A 100 28.43 -22.57 20.08
C ALA A 100 28.67 -22.31 18.58
N GLU A 101 27.70 -21.74 17.88
CA GLU A 101 27.83 -21.37 16.46
C GLU A 101 28.80 -20.21 16.27
N VAL A 102 28.73 -19.19 17.14
CA VAL A 102 29.71 -18.08 17.14
C VAL A 102 31.11 -18.60 17.45
N LYS A 103 31.24 -19.53 18.40
CA LYS A 103 32.52 -20.18 18.68
C LYS A 103 33.05 -20.93 17.46
N ALA A 104 32.24 -21.75 16.81
CA ALA A 104 32.64 -22.51 15.63
C ALA A 104 33.07 -21.60 14.47
N ALA A 105 32.35 -20.49 14.22
CA ALA A 105 32.72 -19.54 13.19
C ALA A 105 34.07 -18.85 13.47
N ILE A 106 34.37 -18.52 14.73
CA ILE A 106 35.67 -17.97 15.10
C ILE A 106 36.76 -19.03 15.01
N GLU A 107 36.49 -20.29 15.42
CA GLU A 107 37.42 -21.43 15.29
C GLU A 107 37.77 -21.76 13.85
N GLY A 108 36.85 -21.50 12.91
CA GLY A 108 37.08 -21.65 11.46
C GLY A 108 38.04 -20.60 10.86
N LEU A 109 38.36 -19.51 11.57
CA LEU A 109 39.24 -18.48 11.05
C LEU A 109 40.71 -18.93 11.10
N ALA A 110 41.35 -19.04 9.93
CA ALA A 110 42.76 -19.47 9.82
C ALA A 110 43.74 -18.64 10.68
N ALA A 111 43.45 -17.34 10.83
CA ALA A 111 44.24 -16.40 11.62
C ALA A 111 44.13 -16.62 13.15
N LEU A 112 43.18 -17.44 13.63
CA LEU A 112 42.99 -17.73 15.05
C LEU A 112 44.19 -18.47 15.67
N SER A 113 44.94 -19.23 14.88
CA SER A 113 46.10 -19.99 15.35
C SER A 113 47.17 -19.14 16.05
N GLY A 114 47.25 -17.84 15.73
CA GLY A 114 48.12 -16.87 16.41
C GLY A 114 47.61 -16.33 17.75
N TYR A 115 46.37 -16.65 18.14
CA TYR A 115 45.65 -16.03 19.27
C TYR A 115 44.99 -17.05 20.23
N GLY A 116 45.42 -18.32 20.19
CA GLY A 116 44.86 -19.39 21.02
C GLY A 116 43.64 -20.02 20.36
N GLY A 117 43.83 -21.20 19.78
CA GLY A 117 42.92 -21.86 18.82
C GLY A 117 41.53 -22.30 19.33
N SER A 118 41.11 -21.95 20.54
CA SER A 118 39.75 -22.24 21.02
C SER A 118 39.25 -21.15 21.98
N PRO A 119 38.53 -20.13 21.49
CA PRO A 119 37.95 -19.10 22.34
C PRO A 119 36.78 -19.65 23.17
N VAL A 120 36.55 -19.03 24.33
CA VAL A 120 35.34 -19.22 25.11
C VAL A 120 34.33 -18.17 24.69
N VAL A 121 33.15 -18.60 24.24
CA VAL A 121 32.06 -17.71 23.86
C VAL A 121 30.87 -17.93 24.78
N VAL A 122 30.37 -16.84 25.35
CA VAL A 122 29.12 -16.82 26.14
C VAL A 122 28.18 -15.82 25.49
N GLY A 123 26.97 -16.24 25.15
CA GLY A 123 26.04 -15.43 24.37
C GLY A 123 24.66 -15.34 24.99
N LEU A 124 24.05 -14.16 24.89
CA LEU A 124 22.63 -13.94 25.00
C LEU A 124 22.08 -13.80 23.58
N ALA A 125 21.94 -14.94 22.88
CA ALA A 125 21.52 -14.98 21.47
C ALA A 125 20.19 -14.24 21.23
N ALA A 126 19.24 -14.34 22.16
CA ALA A 126 17.97 -13.61 22.11
C ALA A 126 18.11 -12.06 22.15
N ARG A 127 19.28 -11.56 22.54
CA ARG A 127 19.60 -10.11 22.59
C ARG A 127 20.65 -9.71 21.56
N GLY A 128 21.13 -10.63 20.72
CA GLY A 128 22.21 -10.38 19.76
C GLY A 128 23.52 -9.94 20.40
N ILE A 129 23.84 -10.45 21.60
CA ILE A 129 25.06 -10.11 22.34
C ILE A 129 25.87 -11.38 22.61
N TRP A 130 27.16 -11.34 22.28
CA TRP A 130 28.13 -12.39 22.62
C TRP A 130 29.38 -11.79 23.24
N LEU A 131 29.86 -12.43 24.30
CA LEU A 131 31.13 -12.15 24.93
C LEU A 131 32.10 -13.27 24.54
N VAL A 132 33.20 -12.89 23.91
CA VAL A 132 34.27 -13.78 23.46
C VAL A 132 35.50 -13.53 24.31
N LYS A 133 36.11 -14.60 24.79
CA LYS A 133 37.40 -14.59 25.46
C LYS A 133 38.37 -15.47 24.68
N PHE A 134 39.49 -14.89 24.27
CA PHE A 134 40.58 -15.62 23.63
C PHE A 134 41.61 -16.07 24.66
N ASP A 135 42.36 -17.14 24.36
CA ASP A 135 43.52 -17.56 25.14
C ASP A 135 44.77 -16.75 24.70
N HIS A 136 44.68 -15.43 24.87
CA HIS A 136 45.71 -14.48 24.48
C HIS A 136 45.81 -13.34 25.50
N ALA A 137 47.02 -12.84 25.73
CA ALA A 137 47.31 -11.82 26.75
C ALA A 137 46.87 -10.39 26.36
N GLY A 138 46.44 -10.17 25.11
CA GLY A 138 46.08 -8.85 24.58
C GLY A 138 44.75 -8.83 23.80
N ALA A 139 44.37 -7.65 23.32
CA ALA A 139 43.20 -7.48 22.47
C ALA A 139 43.43 -8.12 21.09
N VAL A 140 42.66 -9.16 20.77
CA VAL A 140 42.61 -9.75 19.43
C VAL A 140 41.88 -8.78 18.47
N PRO A 141 42.41 -8.51 17.27
CA PRO A 141 41.81 -7.58 16.31
C PRO A 141 40.63 -8.24 15.56
N LEU A 142 39.59 -8.63 16.30
CA LEU A 142 38.36 -9.19 15.75
C LEU A 142 37.53 -8.06 15.11
N GLN A 143 37.13 -8.26 13.85
CA GLN A 143 36.40 -7.28 13.06
C GLN A 143 35.28 -7.94 12.27
N VAL A 144 34.33 -7.13 11.81
CA VAL A 144 33.29 -7.55 10.88
C VAL A 144 33.87 -7.58 9.48
N HIS A 145 33.59 -8.63 8.70
CA HIS A 145 33.95 -8.71 7.29
C HIS A 145 32.77 -8.29 6.40
N THR A 146 31.71 -9.10 6.38
CA THR A 146 30.46 -8.82 5.67
C THR A 146 29.34 -8.54 6.66
N ASN A 147 28.47 -7.58 6.36
CA ASN A 147 27.25 -7.33 7.11
C ASN A 147 26.07 -7.15 6.15
N ARG A 148 25.08 -8.04 6.25
CA ARG A 148 23.84 -8.06 5.47
C ARG A 148 22.62 -8.22 6.37
N LEU A 149 22.69 -7.67 7.59
CA LEU A 149 21.60 -7.69 8.56
C LEU A 149 20.40 -6.86 8.10
N ASP A 150 19.20 -7.32 8.42
CA ASP A 150 17.92 -6.71 8.04
C ASP A 150 16.96 -6.67 9.25
N PRO A 151 16.38 -5.52 9.64
CA PRO A 151 16.63 -4.16 9.13
C PRO A 151 18.10 -3.75 9.18
N VAL A 152 18.48 -2.71 8.44
CA VAL A 152 19.87 -2.18 8.41
C VAL A 152 20.40 -2.08 9.83
N SER A 153 21.48 -2.78 10.12
CA SER A 153 22.01 -2.92 11.48
C SER A 153 23.53 -3.01 11.45
N PHE A 154 24.17 -2.67 12.56
CA PHE A 154 25.62 -2.74 12.76
C PHE A 154 25.98 -3.89 13.70
N VAL A 155 27.11 -4.53 13.43
CA VAL A 155 27.76 -5.44 14.36
C VAL A 155 28.88 -4.66 15.05
N ARG A 156 28.67 -4.33 16.32
CA ARG A 156 29.66 -3.60 17.11
C ARG A 156 30.58 -4.61 17.79
N VAL A 157 31.88 -4.48 17.54
CA VAL A 157 32.93 -5.23 18.23
C VAL A 157 33.66 -4.29 19.18
N ARG A 158 33.68 -4.60 20.48
CA ARG A 158 34.40 -3.84 21.50
C ARG A 158 35.32 -4.77 22.27
N ALA A 159 36.61 -4.43 22.33
CA ALA A 159 37.55 -5.10 23.23
C ALA A 159 37.72 -4.26 24.50
N TYR A 160 37.67 -4.89 25.67
CA TYR A 160 37.97 -4.24 26.94
C TYR A 160 38.63 -5.22 27.91
N GLU A 161 39.39 -4.66 28.85
CA GLU A 161 40.03 -5.43 29.90
C GLU A 161 39.16 -5.39 31.17
N HIS A 162 38.89 -6.56 31.74
CA HIS A 162 38.22 -6.67 33.03
C HIS A 162 38.91 -7.74 33.87
N ALA A 163 39.36 -7.35 35.07
CA ALA A 163 40.07 -8.23 36.01
C ALA A 163 41.29 -8.96 35.41
N GLY A 164 42.08 -8.28 34.57
CA GLY A 164 43.28 -8.84 33.94
C GLY A 164 43.02 -9.79 32.77
N VAL A 165 41.77 -9.84 32.28
CA VAL A 165 41.35 -10.66 31.14
C VAL A 165 40.75 -9.78 30.05
N TRP A 166 41.17 -10.00 28.80
CA TRP A 166 40.60 -9.35 27.64
C TRP A 166 39.31 -10.03 27.20
N TRP A 167 38.24 -9.23 27.12
CA TRP A 167 36.93 -9.63 26.62
C TRP A 167 36.61 -8.87 25.33
N HIS A 168 35.95 -9.56 24.41
CA HIS A 168 35.44 -9.00 23.17
C HIS A 168 33.92 -9.11 23.15
N GLU A 169 33.26 -7.98 23.24
CA GLU A 169 31.82 -7.88 23.09
C GLU A 169 31.44 -7.72 21.61
N LEU A 170 30.67 -8.68 21.12
CA LEU A 170 29.95 -8.62 19.86
C LEU A 170 28.51 -8.23 20.16
N ARG A 171 28.04 -7.09 19.66
CA ARG A 171 26.67 -6.63 19.86
C ARG A 171 26.04 -6.21 18.54
N LEU A 172 24.86 -6.77 18.25
CA LEU A 172 24.02 -6.30 17.16
C LEU A 172 23.25 -5.06 17.59
N VAL A 173 23.31 -4.02 16.76
CA VAL A 173 22.64 -2.75 17.01
C VAL A 173 21.93 -2.34 15.74
N MET A 174 20.60 -2.28 15.75
CA MET A 174 19.85 -1.74 14.64
C MET A 174 20.28 -0.30 14.34
N ALA A 175 20.40 0.05 13.06
CA ALA A 175 20.70 1.41 12.67
C ALA A 175 19.59 2.35 13.15
N PRO A 176 19.93 3.53 13.69
CA PRO A 176 18.92 4.54 13.98
C PRO A 176 18.25 4.97 12.68
N ILE A 177 16.96 5.30 12.75
CA ILE A 177 16.22 5.80 11.59
C ILE A 177 16.66 7.22 11.21
N ALA A 178 17.17 7.98 12.18
CA ALA A 178 17.78 9.28 11.96
C ALA A 178 18.93 9.47 12.95
N PHE A 179 20.01 10.09 12.49
CA PHE A 179 21.23 10.30 13.27
C PHE A 179 21.91 11.58 12.83
N THR A 180 22.48 12.31 13.79
CA THR A 180 23.45 13.37 13.55
C THR A 180 24.48 13.39 14.68
N ASP A 181 25.73 13.65 14.32
CA ASP A 181 26.83 14.00 15.23
C ASP A 181 27.28 15.46 15.06
N ALA A 182 26.64 16.19 14.14
CA ALA A 182 26.88 17.60 13.90
C ALA A 182 25.92 18.45 14.72
N PHE A 183 26.47 19.50 15.34
CA PHE A 183 25.72 20.56 16.00
C PHE A 183 26.41 21.91 15.77
N GLU A 184 25.63 22.97 15.86
CA GLU A 184 26.13 24.34 15.80
C GLU A 184 25.57 25.13 16.98
N SER A 185 26.34 26.09 17.48
CA SER A 185 25.83 27.08 18.43
C SER A 185 25.18 28.21 17.63
N VAL A 186 23.85 28.25 17.63
CA VAL A 186 23.07 29.22 16.85
C VAL A 186 22.51 30.28 17.77
N LEU A 187 22.83 31.54 17.51
CA LEU A 187 22.26 32.67 18.24
C LEU A 187 20.77 32.81 17.88
N ALA A 188 19.97 33.18 18.87
CA ALA A 188 18.58 33.59 18.64
C ALA A 188 18.53 34.88 17.82
N ASP A 189 17.41 35.08 17.13
CA ASP A 189 17.17 36.32 16.39
C ASP A 189 17.16 37.51 17.35
N ALA A 190 17.75 38.64 16.92
CA ALA A 190 17.75 39.86 17.71
C ALA A 190 16.33 40.43 17.82
N PRO A 191 16.02 41.21 18.88
CA PRO A 191 14.76 41.92 18.96
C PRO A 191 14.56 42.83 17.75
N SER A 192 13.32 43.00 17.33
CA SER A 192 12.97 43.78 16.14
C SER A 192 11.83 44.73 16.46
N ILE A 193 11.83 45.86 15.77
CA ILE A 193 10.69 46.79 15.78
C ILE A 193 9.95 46.67 14.46
N SER A 194 8.66 46.98 14.49
CA SER A 194 7.82 47.07 13.31
C SER A 194 6.72 48.10 13.54
N THR A 195 6.33 48.82 12.50
CA THR A 195 5.26 49.81 12.59
C THR A 195 3.88 49.13 12.60
N VAL A 196 3.05 49.45 13.60
CA VAL A 196 1.68 48.91 13.75
C VAL A 196 0.66 49.90 13.20
N ARG A 197 0.90 51.19 13.39
CA ARG A 197 0.00 52.27 12.96
C ARG A 197 0.78 53.56 12.79
N ASP A 198 0.69 54.16 11.61
CA ASP A 198 1.33 55.44 11.28
C ASP A 198 0.68 56.62 12.03
N GLY A 199 1.48 57.63 12.32
CA GLY A 199 0.99 58.87 12.92
C GLY A 199 0.34 59.78 11.88
N SER A 200 -0.79 60.38 12.22
CA SER A 200 -1.43 61.37 11.34
C SER A 200 -2.19 62.44 12.11
N THR A 201 -2.33 63.60 11.48
CA THR A 201 -3.16 64.70 11.98
C THR A 201 -4.34 64.91 11.05
N GLU A 202 -5.55 64.68 11.54
CA GLU A 202 -6.79 64.92 10.81
C GLU A 202 -7.45 66.21 11.31
N VAL A 203 -7.77 67.12 10.39
CA VAL A 203 -8.57 68.31 10.71
C VAL A 203 -10.02 68.05 10.32
N VAL A 204 -10.91 67.96 11.31
CA VAL A 204 -12.35 67.76 11.12
C VAL A 204 -13.07 69.01 11.61
N GLY A 205 -13.39 69.93 10.69
CA GLY A 205 -14.02 71.21 11.02
C GLY A 205 -13.05 72.17 11.74
N LEU A 206 -13.36 72.54 12.98
CA LEU A 206 -12.48 73.35 13.85
C LEU A 206 -11.69 72.49 14.85
N GLU A 207 -11.87 71.17 14.84
CA GLU A 207 -11.18 70.24 15.74
C GLU A 207 -10.00 69.57 15.03
N VAL A 208 -8.85 69.56 15.70
CA VAL A 208 -7.65 68.83 15.27
C VAL A 208 -7.61 67.52 16.04
N ARG A 209 -7.75 66.40 15.31
CA ARG A 209 -7.62 65.05 15.85
C ARG A 209 -6.21 64.54 15.56
N TYR A 210 -5.49 64.19 16.60
CA TYR A 210 -4.18 63.54 16.49
C TYR A 210 -4.36 62.03 16.58
N ILE A 211 -3.82 61.31 15.61
CA ILE A 211 -3.68 59.86 15.62
C ILE A 211 -2.21 59.58 15.88
N ASN A 212 -1.89 59.08 17.07
CA ASN A 212 -0.52 58.77 17.46
C ASN A 212 0.00 57.54 16.72
N GLU A 213 1.27 57.59 16.37
CA GLU A 213 1.99 56.43 15.83
C GLU A 213 2.20 55.38 16.91
N ILE A 214 2.13 54.11 16.51
CA ILE A 214 2.45 52.96 17.37
C ILE A 214 3.44 52.06 16.63
N GLN A 215 4.57 51.81 17.27
CA GLN A 215 5.55 50.81 16.85
C GLN A 215 5.57 49.66 17.85
N ALA A 216 5.75 48.43 17.38
CA ALA A 216 5.81 47.22 18.19
C ALA A 216 7.25 46.70 18.27
N LEU A 217 7.79 46.71 19.49
CA LEU A 217 9.01 46.00 19.86
C LEU A 217 8.66 44.54 20.15
N TYR A 218 9.17 43.64 19.33
CA TYR A 218 9.11 42.20 19.54
C TYR A 218 10.45 41.70 20.07
N VAL A 219 10.43 41.08 21.26
CA VAL A 219 11.60 40.44 21.87
C VAL A 219 11.38 38.93 21.78
N PRO A 220 12.14 38.19 20.95
CA PRO A 220 11.98 36.74 20.85
C PRO A 220 12.19 36.08 22.21
N PRO A 221 11.32 35.15 22.65
CA PRO A 221 11.45 34.51 23.97
C PRO A 221 12.73 33.67 24.09
N GLU A 222 13.33 33.28 22.98
CA GLU A 222 14.65 32.62 22.90
C GLU A 222 15.85 33.58 23.01
N TYR A 223 15.70 34.89 22.78
CA TYR A 223 16.81 35.84 22.83
C TYR A 223 17.38 35.99 24.24
N ARG A 224 18.71 35.94 24.37
CA ARG A 224 19.43 36.00 25.66
C ARG A 224 20.62 36.93 25.54
N GLY A 225 20.33 38.21 25.61
CA GLY A 225 21.31 39.29 25.61
C GLY A 225 20.65 40.56 26.09
N THR A 226 21.39 41.64 26.11
CA THR A 226 20.77 42.96 26.24
C THR A 226 20.46 43.54 24.87
N TYR A 227 19.63 44.57 24.83
CA TYR A 227 19.37 45.35 23.63
C TYR A 227 19.24 46.82 24.01
N ALA A 228 19.61 47.71 23.09
CA ALA A 228 19.36 49.14 23.22
C ALA A 228 18.44 49.58 22.08
N LEU A 229 17.68 50.64 22.32
CA LEU A 229 16.81 51.25 21.31
C LEU A 229 17.49 52.53 20.82
N SER A 230 17.58 52.68 19.50
CA SER A 230 18.17 53.84 18.84
C SER A 230 17.09 54.63 18.11
N TYR A 231 16.96 55.91 18.43
CA TYR A 231 16.04 56.83 17.76
C TYR A 231 16.73 58.18 17.52
N GLU A 232 16.63 58.71 16.30
CA GLU A 232 17.30 59.95 15.86
C GLU A 232 18.82 60.00 16.16
N GLY A 233 19.49 58.84 16.16
CA GLY A 233 20.93 58.71 16.44
C GLY A 233 21.31 58.79 17.92
N ARG A 234 20.34 58.69 18.84
CA ARG A 234 20.55 58.52 20.28
C ARG A 234 20.18 57.11 20.71
N GLU A 235 20.98 56.52 21.58
CA GLU A 235 20.80 55.15 22.07
C GLU A 235 20.39 55.16 23.54
N THR A 236 19.48 54.26 23.91
CA THR A 236 19.13 54.03 25.32
C THR A 236 20.26 53.29 26.04
N GLU A 237 20.16 53.18 27.36
CA GLU A 237 20.92 52.16 28.07
C GLU A 237 20.52 50.74 27.62
N PHE A 238 21.39 49.76 27.92
CA PHE A 238 21.12 48.37 27.62
C PHE A 238 20.01 47.82 28.51
N LEU A 239 18.90 47.45 27.89
CA LEU A 239 17.75 46.83 28.53
C LEU A 239 17.92 45.30 28.57
N GLY A 240 17.45 44.69 29.65
CA GLY A 240 17.34 43.23 29.77
C GLY A 240 16.15 42.68 29.00
N VAL A 241 16.15 41.38 28.72
CA VAL A 241 15.03 40.70 28.04
C VAL A 241 13.74 40.69 28.86
N ASP A 242 13.85 40.72 30.18
CA ASP A 242 12.71 40.78 31.10
C ASP A 242 12.29 42.24 31.42
N ALA A 243 12.82 43.23 30.69
CA ALA A 243 12.58 44.63 30.96
C ALA A 243 11.07 44.94 30.93
N GLY A 244 10.59 45.51 32.03
CA GLY A 244 9.19 45.82 32.23
C GLY A 244 8.72 47.03 31.41
N ILE A 245 7.41 47.25 31.39
CA ILE A 245 6.78 48.40 30.70
C ILE A 245 7.38 49.74 31.16
N GLU A 246 7.58 49.88 32.47
CA GLU A 246 8.09 51.12 33.08
C GLU A 246 9.57 51.35 32.74
N GLU A 247 10.37 50.29 32.66
CA GLU A 247 11.81 50.36 32.36
C GLU A 247 12.05 50.75 30.91
N ILE A 248 11.31 50.14 29.97
CA ILE A 248 11.39 50.48 28.55
C ILE A 248 10.91 51.93 28.32
N ALA A 249 9.83 52.34 28.97
CA ALA A 249 9.32 53.71 28.87
C ALA A 249 10.29 54.74 29.46
N ALA A 250 10.92 54.44 30.60
CA ALA A 250 11.92 55.32 31.22
C ALA A 250 13.13 55.48 30.28
N ALA A 251 13.70 54.38 29.80
CA ALA A 251 14.87 54.39 28.93
C ALA A 251 14.65 55.19 27.63
N LEU A 252 13.46 55.09 27.02
CA LEU A 252 13.12 55.86 25.82
C LEU A 252 12.90 57.35 26.11
N ASN A 253 12.31 57.70 27.25
CA ASN A 253 12.09 59.11 27.62
C ASN A 253 13.40 59.79 28.06
N ASP A 254 14.34 59.04 28.65
CA ASP A 254 15.68 59.51 29.04
C ASP A 254 16.59 59.81 27.84
N LEU A 255 16.18 59.49 26.61
CA LEU A 255 16.84 59.98 25.38
C LEU A 255 16.80 61.51 25.24
N TYR A 256 15.95 62.20 26.02
CA TYR A 256 15.77 63.64 26.00
C TYR A 256 15.95 64.25 27.41
N ASP A 257 16.98 65.07 27.59
CA ASP A 257 17.33 65.73 28.87
C ASP A 257 16.33 66.83 29.34
N ASP A 258 15.12 66.89 28.79
CA ASP A 258 14.14 67.96 29.08
C ASP A 258 12.98 67.53 30.00
N GLY A 259 12.98 66.27 30.45
CA GLY A 259 12.02 65.74 31.43
C GLY A 259 10.59 65.61 30.91
N LYS A 260 10.37 65.67 29.59
CA LYS A 260 9.03 65.49 28.99
C LYS A 260 8.79 64.04 28.57
N THR A 261 7.57 63.55 28.78
CA THR A 261 7.13 62.24 28.30
C THR A 261 6.75 62.31 26.81
N ARG A 262 7.50 61.57 25.99
CA ARG A 262 7.29 61.42 24.54
C ARG A 262 6.88 60.01 24.15
N PHE A 263 7.18 59.02 24.98
CA PHE A 263 6.87 57.61 24.70
C PHE A 263 6.00 57.04 25.81
N LEU A 264 4.94 56.35 25.42
CA LEU A 264 4.10 55.55 26.29
C LEU A 264 4.21 54.09 25.86
N VAL A 265 4.58 53.20 26.77
CA VAL A 265 4.75 51.77 26.46
C VAL A 265 3.56 50.98 27.04
N THR A 266 3.05 50.03 26.28
CA THR A 266 2.00 49.09 26.72
C THR A 266 2.33 47.68 26.23
N VAL A 267 1.83 46.63 26.90
CA VAL A 267 2.07 45.22 26.49
C VAL A 267 0.73 44.56 26.18
N PRO A 268 0.23 44.67 24.93
CA PRO A 268 -1.04 44.09 24.53
C PRO A 268 -0.95 42.59 24.20
N LYS A 269 0.26 42.08 23.96
CA LYS A 269 0.55 40.67 23.64
C LYS A 269 1.81 40.21 24.39
N ALA A 270 1.91 38.92 24.69
CA ALA A 270 3.13 38.37 25.29
C ALA A 270 4.36 38.64 24.40
N ASN A 271 5.48 39.02 25.01
CA ASN A 271 6.77 39.30 24.35
C ASN A 271 6.72 40.44 23.29
N THR A 272 5.67 41.26 23.29
CA THR A 272 5.53 42.40 22.37
C THR A 272 5.11 43.66 23.13
N ALA A 273 5.97 44.67 23.14
CA ALA A 273 5.69 45.98 23.72
C ALA A 273 5.32 46.98 22.62
N TYR A 274 4.18 47.66 22.77
CA TYR A 274 3.76 48.74 21.89
C TYR A 274 4.24 50.06 22.45
N ILE A 275 5.02 50.78 21.65
CA ILE A 275 5.56 52.10 21.92
C ILE A 275 4.68 53.10 21.16
N GLU A 276 3.89 53.87 21.91
CA GLU A 276 3.06 54.94 21.38
C GLU A 276 3.79 56.29 21.49
N PHE A 277 3.86 57.01 20.38
CA PHE A 277 4.47 58.34 20.30
C PHE A 277 3.46 59.41 20.76
N THR A 278 3.79 60.09 21.85
CA THR A 278 2.92 61.03 22.56
C THR A 278 3.64 62.36 22.81
N GLY A 279 2.97 63.29 23.52
CA GLY A 279 3.56 64.58 23.87
C GLY A 279 3.86 65.44 22.64
N ASP A 280 5.13 65.83 22.49
CA ASP A 280 5.61 66.68 21.40
C ASP A 280 5.70 65.91 20.05
N LEU A 281 5.62 64.57 20.06
CA LEU A 281 5.72 63.69 18.88
C LEU A 281 4.36 63.16 18.38
N LYS A 282 3.25 63.74 18.89
CA LYS A 282 1.90 63.26 18.58
C LYS A 282 1.45 63.62 17.15
N GLY A 283 0.74 62.70 16.50
CA GLY A 283 0.05 62.95 15.22
C GLY A 283 0.96 63.22 14.02
N THR A 284 2.23 62.84 14.12
CA THR A 284 3.21 62.91 13.04
C THR A 284 3.70 61.50 12.71
N ASP A 285 3.93 61.24 11.43
CA ASP A 285 4.59 60.05 10.93
C ASP A 285 6.11 60.17 11.19
N LEU A 286 6.69 59.18 11.85
CA LEU A 286 8.05 59.18 12.38
C LEU A 286 8.83 57.96 11.88
N ASP A 287 10.15 58.09 11.85
CA ASP A 287 11.01 56.97 11.45
C ASP A 287 10.97 55.82 12.48
N GLU A 288 11.17 54.59 11.99
CA GLU A 288 11.15 53.39 12.82
C GLU A 288 12.34 53.38 13.80
N ILE A 289 12.06 53.18 15.09
CA ILE A 289 13.09 52.98 16.13
C ILE A 289 13.92 51.75 15.75
N GLN A 290 15.24 51.88 15.82
CA GLN A 290 16.17 50.80 15.49
C GLN A 290 16.56 50.03 16.76
N VAL A 291 16.67 48.71 16.65
CA VAL A 291 17.20 47.87 17.73
C VAL A 291 18.70 47.69 17.52
N VAL A 292 19.47 48.01 18.56
CA VAL A 292 20.92 47.74 18.62
C VAL A 292 21.13 46.54 19.53
N PRO A 293 21.51 45.36 18.99
CA PRO A 293 21.77 44.18 19.82
C PRO A 293 23.00 44.42 20.69
N GLY A 294 22.86 44.18 22.00
CA GLY A 294 23.94 44.25 22.97
C GLY A 294 24.76 42.97 23.05
N PRO A 295 25.60 42.82 24.08
CA PRO A 295 26.29 41.57 24.38
C PRO A 295 25.27 40.42 24.52
N VAL A 296 25.42 39.40 23.69
CA VAL A 296 24.59 38.19 23.71
C VAL A 296 25.35 37.08 24.39
N GLU A 297 24.69 36.33 25.26
CA GLU A 297 25.25 35.10 25.79
C GLU A 297 25.26 34.05 24.67
N GLY A 298 26.37 33.32 24.46
CA GLY A 298 26.57 32.42 23.31
C GLY A 298 25.38 31.51 22.94
N GLY A 299 25.29 31.12 21.67
CA GLY A 299 24.09 30.54 21.06
C GLY A 299 23.68 29.15 21.56
N ASP A 300 22.44 28.79 21.24
CA ASP A 300 21.82 27.51 21.61
C ASP A 300 22.41 26.36 20.79
N MET A 301 22.64 25.22 21.46
CA MET A 301 23.11 24.01 20.80
C MET A 301 22.01 23.47 19.87
N THR A 302 22.20 23.68 18.57
CA THR A 302 21.19 23.36 17.56
C THR A 302 21.68 22.24 16.66
N PHE A 303 20.80 21.26 16.42
CA PHE A 303 21.07 20.16 15.51
C PHE A 303 19.83 19.78 14.71
N SER A 304 20.05 19.17 13.55
CA SER A 304 18.96 18.71 12.68
C SER A 304 19.04 17.21 12.46
N LEU A 305 17.90 16.54 12.60
CA LEU A 305 17.70 15.14 12.28
C LEU A 305 16.95 15.02 10.96
N ASN A 306 17.58 14.35 9.99
CA ASN A 306 16.97 14.10 8.69
C ASN A 306 16.11 12.83 8.75
N LEU A 307 14.81 12.96 8.44
CA LEU A 307 13.87 11.84 8.33
C LEU A 307 13.68 11.35 6.88
N ALA A 308 14.38 11.95 5.91
CA ALA A 308 14.43 11.49 4.52
C ALA A 308 15.53 10.42 4.29
N THR A 309 15.62 9.45 5.19
CA THR A 309 16.61 8.35 5.13
C THR A 309 15.96 7.05 4.68
N ALA A 310 16.70 6.18 4.01
CA ALA A 310 16.19 4.88 3.58
C ALA A 310 15.77 4.01 4.77
N GLU A 311 16.44 4.18 5.92
CA GLU A 311 16.16 3.52 7.19
C GLU A 311 14.80 3.95 7.75
N CYS A 312 14.48 5.25 7.71
CA CYS A 312 13.17 5.76 8.11
C CYS A 312 12.06 5.20 7.21
N GLN A 313 12.25 5.25 5.89
CA GLN A 313 11.29 4.67 4.93
C GLN A 313 11.09 3.17 5.15
N ALA A 314 12.16 2.43 5.44
CA ALA A 314 12.10 1.00 5.71
C ALA A 314 11.34 0.68 7.00
N ALA A 315 11.59 1.44 8.07
CA ALA A 315 10.90 1.29 9.34
C ALA A 315 9.39 1.56 9.23
N LEU A 316 8.99 2.57 8.44
CA LEU A 316 7.60 2.96 8.25
C LEU A 316 6.80 2.02 7.34
N ARG A 317 7.42 1.02 6.69
CA ARG A 317 6.70 0.01 5.89
C ARG A 317 5.72 -0.82 6.71
N ALA A 318 5.99 -0.98 8.01
CA ALA A 318 5.16 -1.76 8.93
C ALA A 318 4.05 -0.93 9.62
N GLY A 319 4.02 0.39 9.39
CA GLY A 319 3.13 1.33 10.07
C GLY A 319 3.92 2.44 10.79
N ASP A 320 3.28 3.13 11.73
CA ASP A 320 3.92 4.18 12.52
C ASP A 320 5.08 3.63 13.35
N PHE A 321 6.19 4.37 13.37
CA PHE A 321 7.39 3.97 14.10
C PHE A 321 7.46 4.67 15.46
N LEU A 322 7.40 3.88 16.53
CA LEU A 322 7.67 4.35 17.89
C LEU A 322 9.16 4.17 18.22
N GLY A 323 9.89 5.28 18.23
CA GLY A 323 11.33 5.33 18.52
C GLY A 323 11.65 6.03 19.83
N LEU A 324 12.92 5.98 20.22
CA LEU A 324 13.50 6.80 21.27
C LEU A 324 14.43 7.82 20.63
N LEU A 325 14.16 9.11 20.89
CA LEU A 325 15.08 10.21 20.64
C LEU A 325 16.06 10.28 21.81
N GLU A 326 17.34 10.13 21.51
CA GLU A 326 18.42 10.14 22.49
C GLU A 326 19.47 11.18 22.12
N LEU A 327 19.88 11.98 23.10
CA LEU A 327 20.97 12.95 23.00
C LEU A 327 22.10 12.57 23.96
N GLU A 328 23.26 12.27 23.43
CA GLU A 328 24.51 12.04 24.17
C GLU A 328 25.48 13.19 23.93
N LEU A 329 26.12 13.66 24.99
CA LEU A 329 27.07 14.77 24.98
C LEU A 329 28.40 14.30 25.53
N GLU A 330 29.50 14.72 24.92
CA GLU A 330 30.83 14.64 25.51
C GLU A 330 31.18 15.99 26.14
N ILE A 331 31.22 16.01 27.47
CA ILE A 331 31.51 17.21 28.25
C ILE A 331 32.99 17.17 28.65
N GLY A 332 33.74 18.18 28.23
CA GLY A 332 35.12 18.40 28.67
C GLY A 332 35.18 19.12 30.01
N GLU A 333 36.28 18.92 30.75
CA GLU A 333 36.61 19.79 31.88
C GLU A 333 37.25 21.09 31.36
N ASP A 334 36.96 22.20 32.04
CA ASP A 334 37.44 23.52 31.63
C ASP A 334 38.97 23.60 31.74
N GLY A 335 39.63 23.84 30.59
CA GLY A 335 41.08 24.03 30.51
C GLY A 335 41.91 22.79 30.13
N GLU A 336 41.32 21.61 29.95
CA GLU A 336 42.06 20.36 29.65
C GLU A 336 41.64 19.74 28.31
N GLU A 337 41.98 20.38 27.19
CA GLU A 337 41.58 19.95 25.83
C GLU A 337 42.15 18.57 25.41
N GLU A 338 43.24 18.10 26.02
CA GLU A 338 43.95 16.87 25.61
C GLU A 338 43.43 15.57 26.26
N LEU A 339 42.61 15.62 27.31
CA LEU A 339 42.03 14.42 27.94
C LEU A 339 40.65 14.09 27.35
N PRO A 340 40.30 12.79 27.17
CA PRO A 340 38.99 12.38 26.68
C PRO A 340 37.89 12.84 27.63
N GLY A 341 36.83 13.48 27.10
CA GLY A 341 35.74 14.04 27.90
C GLY A 341 34.81 12.96 28.46
N LYS A 342 33.93 13.37 29.38
CA LYS A 342 32.93 12.48 29.97
C LYS A 342 31.69 12.42 29.09
N ILE A 343 31.33 11.23 28.63
CA ILE A 343 30.08 10.99 27.89
C ILE A 343 28.90 10.95 28.87
N VAL A 344 27.91 11.80 28.63
CA VAL A 344 26.68 11.92 29.42
C VAL A 344 25.47 11.88 28.49
N THR A 345 24.50 11.02 28.78
CA THR A 345 23.18 11.06 28.11
C THR A 345 22.36 12.21 28.68
N ALA A 346 22.12 13.24 27.87
CA ALA A 346 21.39 14.44 28.27
C ALA A 346 19.90 14.16 28.44
N PHE A 347 19.27 13.48 27.46
CA PHE A 347 17.90 12.99 27.61
C PHE A 347 17.61 11.78 26.72
N ARG A 348 16.53 11.06 27.04
CA ARG A 348 16.00 9.96 26.24
C ARG A 348 14.47 9.90 26.32
N GLU A 349 13.80 10.23 25.23
CA GLU A 349 12.33 10.35 25.19
C GLU A 349 11.71 9.56 24.03
N PRO A 350 10.51 8.98 24.21
CA PRO A 350 9.79 8.34 23.12
C PRO A 350 9.24 9.37 22.14
N VAL A 351 9.42 9.10 20.86
CA VAL A 351 8.90 9.90 19.75
C VAL A 351 8.21 8.99 18.74
N THR A 352 7.12 9.48 18.16
CA THR A 352 6.41 8.78 17.09
C THR A 352 6.78 9.40 15.76
N VAL A 353 7.21 8.58 14.81
CA VAL A 353 7.40 8.97 13.41
C VAL A 353 6.29 8.34 12.58
N VAL A 354 5.61 9.15 11.78
CA VAL A 354 4.50 8.74 10.93
C VAL A 354 4.85 8.90 9.46
N ARG A 355 4.19 8.13 8.61
CA ARG A 355 4.32 8.28 7.16
C ARG A 355 3.70 9.60 6.71
N GLU A 356 4.24 10.20 5.65
CA GLU A 356 3.52 11.25 4.94
C GLU A 356 2.22 10.62 4.38
N ALA A 357 1.08 10.94 4.99
CA ALA A 357 -0.21 10.51 4.48
C ALA A 357 -0.45 11.24 3.15
N ASN A 358 -0.79 10.49 2.10
CA ASN A 358 -1.40 11.11 0.92
C ASN A 358 -2.59 11.94 1.42
N TYR A 359 -2.65 13.22 1.01
CA TYR A 359 -3.70 14.18 1.37
C TYR A 359 -5.03 13.49 1.67
N ASP A 360 -5.65 13.79 2.82
CA ASP A 360 -6.93 13.16 3.23
C ASP A 360 -8.02 13.26 2.14
N GLU A 361 -7.91 14.26 1.27
CA GLU A 361 -8.72 14.48 0.07
C GLU A 361 -8.62 13.34 -0.98
N LEU A 362 -7.48 12.63 -1.04
CA LEU A 362 -7.25 11.44 -1.88
C LEU A 362 -7.60 10.13 -1.16
N ALA A 363 -7.55 10.11 0.18
CA ALA A 363 -7.85 8.93 0.99
C ALA A 363 -9.36 8.69 1.14
N THR A 364 -10.17 9.74 1.04
CA THR A 364 -11.63 9.64 0.98
C THR A 364 -12.09 9.23 -0.43
N ARG A 365 -11.96 7.93 -0.75
CA ARG A 365 -12.49 7.25 -1.95
C ARG A 365 -13.05 8.18 -3.05
N GLN A 366 -12.22 8.59 -4.00
CA GLN A 366 -12.75 8.63 -5.36
C GLN A 366 -12.81 7.18 -5.84
N GLN A 367 -14.03 6.66 -6.00
CA GLN A 367 -14.26 5.42 -6.78
C GLN A 367 -13.87 5.69 -8.23
N ILE A 368 -12.56 5.72 -8.51
CA ILE A 368 -12.07 5.58 -9.88
C ILE A 368 -12.21 4.10 -10.18
N ASP A 369 -13.32 3.75 -10.82
CA ASP A 369 -13.49 2.45 -11.47
C ASP A 369 -12.52 2.40 -12.64
N TRP A 370 -11.32 1.84 -12.42
CA TRP A 370 -10.29 1.70 -13.45
C TRP A 370 -10.72 0.82 -14.63
N LEU A 371 -11.87 0.13 -14.55
CA LEU A 371 -12.48 -0.61 -15.66
C LEU A 371 -13.47 0.24 -16.47
N ARG A 372 -13.83 1.44 -16.01
CA ARG A 372 -14.65 2.40 -16.76
C ARG A 372 -13.85 3.69 -17.05
N PRO A 373 -13.59 4.01 -18.33
CA PRO A 373 -13.00 5.30 -18.67
C PRO A 373 -13.90 6.43 -18.14
N PRO A 374 -13.33 7.53 -17.64
CA PRO A 374 -14.10 8.63 -17.07
C PRO A 374 -14.97 9.23 -18.18
N GLN A 375 -16.28 8.99 -18.11
CA GLN A 375 -17.25 9.64 -18.97
C GLN A 375 -18.02 10.70 -18.20
N PRO A 376 -18.41 11.81 -18.86
CA PRO A 376 -19.30 12.80 -18.27
C PRO A 376 -20.62 12.14 -17.88
N THR A 377 -21.13 12.45 -16.69
CA THR A 377 -22.36 11.86 -16.15
C THR A 377 -23.59 12.13 -17.02
N ASP A 378 -23.54 13.13 -17.91
CA ASP A 378 -24.65 13.50 -18.80
C ASP A 378 -24.17 13.69 -20.25
N TYR A 379 -23.90 12.59 -20.94
CA TYR A 379 -23.89 12.57 -22.41
C TYR A 379 -24.53 11.27 -22.89
N VAL A 380 -25.84 11.30 -23.17
CA VAL A 380 -26.47 10.24 -23.95
C VAL A 380 -25.99 10.44 -25.39
N PRO A 381 -25.21 9.51 -25.96
CA PRO A 381 -24.71 9.66 -27.32
C PRO A 381 -25.90 9.71 -28.27
N PHE A 382 -25.86 10.69 -29.18
CA PHE A 382 -26.81 10.82 -30.28
C PHE A 382 -26.81 9.51 -31.07
N THR A 383 -27.91 8.76 -31.01
CA THR A 383 -28.18 7.69 -31.98
C THR A 383 -29.13 8.25 -33.04
N PRO A 384 -28.98 7.89 -34.32
CA PRO A 384 -29.89 8.31 -35.39
C PRO A 384 -31.38 8.02 -35.11
N ASP A 385 -31.67 7.13 -34.15
CA ASP A 385 -33.00 6.70 -33.75
C ASP A 385 -33.69 7.65 -32.72
N GLN A 386 -33.00 8.70 -32.26
CA GLN A 386 -33.56 9.69 -31.33
C GLN A 386 -34.34 10.77 -32.09
N ILE A 387 -35.59 10.48 -32.47
CA ILE A 387 -36.49 11.48 -33.04
C ILE A 387 -37.32 12.10 -31.91
N ILE A 388 -37.21 13.41 -31.73
CA ILE A 388 -38.13 14.20 -30.91
C ILE A 388 -39.50 14.19 -31.62
N THR A 389 -40.54 13.67 -30.98
CA THR A 389 -41.91 13.74 -31.49
C THR A 389 -42.77 14.61 -30.58
N GLY A 390 -43.22 15.75 -31.11
CA GLY A 390 -44.05 16.75 -30.42
C GLY A 390 -43.81 18.15 -30.98
N SER A 391 -44.84 19.01 -31.00
CA SER A 391 -44.65 20.41 -31.40
C SER A 391 -43.95 21.16 -30.27
N GLN A 392 -42.72 21.62 -30.48
CA GLN A 392 -41.97 22.41 -29.47
C GLN A 392 -42.34 23.89 -29.45
N HIS A 393 -43.20 24.29 -30.38
CA HIS A 393 -43.71 25.64 -30.46
C HIS A 393 -45.13 25.67 -31.00
N TRP A 394 -45.87 26.70 -30.62
CA TRP A 394 -47.18 27.05 -31.16
C TRP A 394 -47.10 28.43 -31.79
N VAL A 395 -47.71 28.60 -32.97
CA VAL A 395 -47.78 29.88 -33.66
C VAL A 395 -49.19 30.12 -34.14
N GLY A 396 -49.73 31.29 -33.82
CA GLY A 396 -51.06 31.71 -34.25
C GLY A 396 -51.20 33.22 -34.31
N THR A 397 -52.23 33.68 -35.01
CA THR A 397 -52.61 35.10 -35.03
C THR A 397 -53.69 35.37 -34.00
N ILE A 398 -53.57 36.52 -33.33
CA ILE A 398 -54.38 36.92 -32.18
C ILE A 398 -54.92 38.33 -32.42
N GLY A 399 -56.15 38.55 -31.99
CA GLY A 399 -56.85 39.82 -32.03
C GLY A 399 -58.16 39.71 -32.79
N ASP A 400 -59.25 40.17 -32.17
CA ASP A 400 -60.60 40.20 -32.72
C ASP A 400 -61.12 41.64 -32.89
N GLY A 401 -60.31 42.65 -32.53
CA GLY A 401 -60.65 44.06 -32.58
C GLY A 401 -61.54 44.57 -31.45
N ALA A 402 -61.92 43.72 -30.47
CA ALA A 402 -62.89 44.09 -29.43
C ALA A 402 -62.54 43.58 -28.02
N ALA A 403 -61.98 42.38 -27.88
CA ALA A 403 -61.64 41.79 -26.59
C ALA A 403 -60.24 42.25 -26.13
N THR A 404 -60.17 42.70 -24.88
CA THR A 404 -58.89 42.99 -24.21
C THR A 404 -58.29 41.78 -23.52
N THR A 405 -59.04 40.69 -23.38
CA THR A 405 -58.57 39.43 -22.76
C THR A 405 -58.78 38.28 -23.74
N ILE A 406 -57.71 37.57 -24.10
CA ILE A 406 -57.73 36.51 -25.11
C ILE A 406 -57.05 35.27 -24.56
N VAL A 407 -57.77 34.14 -24.57
CA VAL A 407 -57.24 32.82 -24.17
C VAL A 407 -56.63 32.11 -25.39
N VAL A 408 -55.41 31.64 -25.24
CA VAL A 408 -54.64 30.94 -26.26
C VAL A 408 -54.38 29.50 -25.80
N ALA A 409 -55.03 28.54 -26.44
CA ALA A 409 -54.78 27.12 -26.23
C ALA A 409 -53.60 26.68 -27.12
N HIS A 410 -52.44 26.47 -26.50
CA HIS A 410 -51.20 26.07 -27.18
C HIS A 410 -50.96 24.55 -27.17
N ASN A 411 -51.56 23.80 -26.23
CA ASN A 411 -51.48 22.33 -26.14
C ASN A 411 -50.04 21.78 -26.13
N LEU A 412 -49.14 22.44 -25.41
CA LEU A 412 -47.71 22.09 -25.38
C LEU A 412 -47.35 21.19 -24.18
N GLY A 413 -48.30 20.88 -23.30
CA GLY A 413 -48.11 19.98 -22.16
C GLY A 413 -47.09 20.47 -21.12
N THR A 414 -46.82 21.77 -21.04
CA THR A 414 -45.90 22.37 -20.07
C THR A 414 -46.22 23.84 -19.78
N ARG A 415 -45.83 24.29 -18.58
CA ARG A 415 -45.89 25.70 -18.15
C ARG A 415 -44.60 26.47 -18.40
N ASP A 416 -43.51 25.77 -18.74
CA ASP A 416 -42.21 26.38 -19.01
C ASP A 416 -42.16 26.91 -20.45
N LEU A 417 -42.66 28.14 -20.63
CA LEU A 417 -42.94 28.74 -21.92
C LEU A 417 -42.16 30.05 -22.13
N HIS A 418 -41.68 30.25 -23.35
CA HIS A 418 -41.24 31.54 -23.87
C HIS A 418 -42.28 32.07 -24.84
N LEU A 419 -42.89 33.22 -24.51
CA LEU A 419 -43.84 33.91 -25.36
C LEU A 419 -43.17 35.08 -26.08
N THR A 420 -43.34 35.15 -27.39
CA THR A 420 -43.02 36.33 -28.20
C THR A 420 -44.26 36.75 -28.98
N LEU A 421 -44.72 37.98 -28.73
CA LEU A 421 -45.78 38.63 -29.53
C LEU A 421 -45.14 39.59 -30.51
N ARG A 422 -45.55 39.54 -31.78
CA ARG A 422 -45.14 40.52 -32.79
C ARG A 422 -46.35 41.06 -33.51
N GLU A 423 -46.26 42.27 -34.03
CA GLU A 423 -47.27 42.81 -34.93
C GLU A 423 -47.34 41.94 -36.19
N ASN A 424 -48.57 41.59 -36.59
CA ASN A 424 -48.82 40.81 -37.79
C ASN A 424 -49.07 41.74 -38.98
N ASP A 425 -48.20 42.74 -39.11
CA ASP A 425 -48.15 43.69 -40.21
C ASP A 425 -46.86 43.48 -41.03
N GLY A 426 -46.61 44.34 -42.02
CA GLY A 426 -45.42 44.21 -42.86
C GLY A 426 -44.08 44.48 -42.13
N THR A 427 -44.12 45.04 -40.92
CA THR A 427 -42.92 45.42 -40.16
C THR A 427 -42.50 44.33 -39.16
N GLY A 428 -43.45 43.57 -38.61
CA GLY A 428 -43.18 42.41 -37.76
C GLY A 428 -42.49 42.73 -36.44
N LEU A 429 -42.62 43.98 -35.97
CA LEU A 429 -41.99 44.45 -34.73
C LEU A 429 -42.50 43.66 -33.53
N VAL A 430 -41.60 43.36 -32.59
CA VAL A 430 -41.95 42.68 -31.34
C VAL A 430 -42.74 43.63 -30.46
N VAL A 431 -43.91 43.21 -30.00
CA VAL A 431 -44.75 43.97 -29.08
C VAL A 431 -44.03 44.02 -27.74
N GLU A 432 -43.82 45.20 -27.19
CA GLU A 432 -43.07 45.36 -25.94
C GLU A 432 -43.79 44.66 -24.76
N PRO A 433 -43.06 43.99 -23.84
CA PRO A 433 -43.65 43.26 -22.72
C PRO A 433 -44.49 44.10 -21.75
N VAL A 434 -44.37 45.44 -21.78
CA VAL A 434 -45.17 46.35 -20.96
C VAL A 434 -46.59 46.58 -21.51
N ALA A 435 -46.83 46.20 -22.78
CA ALA A 435 -48.09 46.45 -23.46
C ALA A 435 -49.15 45.35 -23.21
N TYR A 436 -48.78 44.25 -22.55
CA TYR A 436 -49.66 43.13 -22.26
C TYR A 436 -49.24 42.38 -20.98
N ASP A 437 -50.21 41.83 -20.26
CA ASP A 437 -49.98 40.90 -19.16
C ASP A 437 -50.27 39.47 -19.61
N VAL A 438 -49.52 38.50 -19.06
CA VAL A 438 -49.66 37.08 -19.36
C VAL A 438 -50.00 36.31 -18.09
N GLU A 439 -51.04 35.49 -18.15
CA GLU A 439 -51.40 34.53 -17.10
C GLU A 439 -51.28 33.12 -17.67
N ILE A 440 -50.51 32.25 -17.00
CA ILE A 440 -50.35 30.84 -17.40
C ILE A 440 -51.45 30.04 -16.70
N ASP A 441 -52.52 29.72 -17.43
CA ASP A 441 -53.73 29.11 -16.86
C ASP A 441 -53.56 27.61 -16.62
N SER A 442 -52.84 26.92 -17.52
CA SER A 442 -52.60 25.48 -17.45
C SER A 442 -51.39 25.07 -18.29
N ASP A 443 -51.09 23.77 -18.32
CA ASP A 443 -50.00 23.20 -19.11
C ASP A 443 -50.25 23.33 -20.63
N ASP A 444 -51.48 23.68 -21.03
CA ASP A 444 -51.91 23.73 -22.43
C ASP A 444 -52.52 25.09 -22.84
N ALA A 445 -52.65 26.06 -21.94
CA ALA A 445 -53.25 27.35 -22.26
C ALA A 445 -52.70 28.53 -21.45
N ILE A 446 -52.66 29.69 -22.10
CA ILE A 446 -52.34 30.99 -21.49
C ILE A 446 -53.42 32.02 -21.79
N THR A 447 -53.59 33.00 -20.91
CA THR A 447 -54.47 34.16 -21.10
C THR A 447 -53.64 35.43 -21.25
N LEU A 448 -53.86 36.16 -22.34
CA LEU A 448 -53.23 37.44 -22.64
C LEU A 448 -54.20 38.58 -22.34
N LYS A 449 -53.76 39.58 -21.59
CA LYS A 449 -54.54 40.78 -21.25
C LYS A 449 -53.86 42.02 -21.83
N PHE A 450 -54.58 42.79 -22.64
CA PHE A 450 -54.09 44.00 -23.28
C PHE A 450 -54.79 45.24 -22.72
N ALA A 451 -54.06 46.35 -22.61
CA ALA A 451 -54.64 47.63 -22.21
C ALA A 451 -55.65 48.17 -23.25
N VAL A 452 -55.44 47.85 -24.53
CA VAL A 452 -56.32 48.17 -25.67
C VAL A 452 -56.50 46.91 -26.50
N ALA A 453 -57.72 46.61 -26.93
CA ALA A 453 -58.02 45.41 -27.70
C ALA A 453 -57.21 45.39 -29.02
N PRO A 454 -56.43 44.35 -29.30
CA PRO A 454 -55.66 44.26 -30.54
C PRO A 454 -56.60 44.14 -31.75
N ALA A 455 -56.22 44.80 -32.85
CA ALA A 455 -56.97 44.75 -34.11
C ALA A 455 -57.13 43.30 -34.62
N LEU A 456 -58.11 43.07 -35.50
CA LEU A 456 -58.40 41.74 -36.05
C LEU A 456 -57.14 41.12 -36.69
N ASN A 457 -56.69 39.97 -36.17
CA ASN A 457 -55.45 39.28 -36.54
C ASN A 457 -54.19 40.17 -36.51
N GLY A 458 -54.20 41.24 -35.71
CA GLY A 458 -53.16 42.26 -35.68
C GLY A 458 -51.87 41.82 -34.99
N ILE A 459 -51.89 40.74 -34.22
CA ILE A 459 -50.73 40.21 -33.50
C ILE A 459 -50.47 38.77 -33.94
N ARG A 460 -49.21 38.38 -34.07
CA ARG A 460 -48.78 37.00 -34.25
C ARG A 460 -48.01 36.55 -33.01
N ALA A 461 -48.55 35.57 -32.33
CA ALA A 461 -47.95 34.97 -31.15
C ALA A 461 -47.12 33.75 -31.54
N THR A 462 -45.94 33.65 -30.95
CA THR A 462 -45.08 32.47 -30.99
C THR A 462 -44.79 32.07 -29.54
N ILE A 463 -45.20 30.85 -29.19
CA ILE A 463 -44.97 30.26 -27.88
C ILE A 463 -44.01 29.09 -28.09
N SER A 464 -42.85 29.08 -27.45
CA SER A 464 -41.90 27.98 -27.51
C SER A 464 -41.65 27.40 -26.12
N THR A 465 -41.43 26.10 -26.01
CA THR A 465 -41.20 25.44 -24.73
C THR A 465 -39.72 25.46 -24.33
N ALA A 466 -39.44 25.57 -23.03
CA ALA A 466 -38.12 25.36 -22.46
C ALA A 466 -38.09 24.00 -21.75
N GLY A 467 -37.50 22.99 -22.39
CA GLY A 467 -37.29 21.66 -21.80
C GLY A 467 -38.56 20.80 -21.67
N PRO A 468 -39.25 20.43 -22.77
CA PRO A 468 -40.35 19.46 -22.68
C PRO A 468 -39.83 18.12 -22.16
N VAL A 469 -40.63 17.43 -21.34
CA VAL A 469 -40.37 16.04 -20.96
C VAL A 469 -40.30 15.22 -22.25
N SER A 470 -39.10 14.77 -22.59
CA SER A 470 -38.90 13.94 -23.78
C SER A 470 -39.64 12.62 -23.59
N ALA A 471 -40.82 12.50 -24.19
CA ALA A 471 -41.58 11.27 -24.19
C ALA A 471 -41.03 10.37 -25.30
N PHE A 472 -40.08 9.50 -24.94
CA PHE A 472 -39.53 8.51 -25.86
C PHE A 472 -40.52 7.34 -25.99
N GLN A 473 -41.29 7.29 -27.08
CA GLN A 473 -42.06 6.09 -27.43
C GLN A 473 -41.22 5.15 -28.28
N ALA A 474 -41.32 3.84 -27.98
CA ALA A 474 -40.86 2.81 -28.88
C ALA A 474 -41.66 2.90 -30.18
N HIS A 475 -41.02 3.25 -31.30
CA HIS A 475 -41.67 3.24 -32.60
C HIS A 475 -41.42 1.87 -33.25
N THR A 476 -42.49 1.19 -33.61
CA THR A 476 -42.46 -0.05 -34.38
C THR A 476 -42.96 0.25 -35.80
N HIS A 477 -42.26 -0.26 -36.81
CA HIS A 477 -42.71 -0.20 -38.20
C HIS A 477 -43.52 -1.45 -38.51
N THR A 478 -44.71 -1.28 -39.09
CA THR A 478 -45.45 -2.41 -39.66
C THR A 478 -44.83 -2.78 -41.02
N MET A 479 -44.92 -4.04 -41.43
CA MET A 479 -44.24 -4.55 -42.65
C MET A 479 -44.58 -3.73 -43.90
N GLY A 480 -45.81 -3.21 -44.02
CA GLY A 480 -46.25 -2.37 -45.14
C GLY A 480 -45.72 -0.93 -45.11
N GLN A 481 -45.01 -0.51 -44.04
CA GLN A 481 -44.33 0.78 -43.96
C GLN A 481 -42.88 0.71 -44.44
N ILE A 482 -42.36 -0.49 -44.73
CA ILE A 482 -40.99 -0.72 -45.21
C ILE A 482 -41.07 -1.14 -46.67
N ASP A 483 -40.81 -0.20 -47.58
CA ASP A 483 -40.85 -0.44 -49.03
C ASP A 483 -39.97 -1.64 -49.43
N GLY A 484 -40.58 -2.65 -50.06
CA GLY A 484 -39.89 -3.83 -50.61
C GLY A 484 -39.70 -5.02 -49.65
N LEU A 485 -40.00 -4.90 -48.35
CA LEU A 485 -39.81 -6.01 -47.41
C LEU A 485 -40.79 -7.17 -47.62
N GLU A 486 -42.05 -6.87 -47.95
CA GLU A 486 -43.09 -7.86 -48.21
C GLU A 486 -42.82 -8.69 -49.48
N GLU A 487 -42.25 -8.06 -50.50
CA GLU A 487 -41.85 -8.72 -51.75
C GLU A 487 -40.72 -9.73 -51.50
N LEU A 488 -39.70 -9.34 -50.73
CA LEU A 488 -38.55 -10.20 -50.38
C LEU A 488 -38.95 -11.42 -49.55
N LEU A 489 -39.84 -11.25 -48.57
CA LEU A 489 -40.34 -12.35 -47.72
C LEU A 489 -41.18 -13.34 -48.52
N THR A 490 -41.98 -12.82 -49.47
CA THR A 490 -42.79 -13.65 -50.37
C THR A 490 -41.89 -14.49 -51.30
N GLU A 491 -40.82 -13.89 -51.83
CA GLU A 491 -39.83 -14.59 -52.66
C GLU A 491 -39.10 -15.71 -51.88
N LEU A 492 -38.66 -15.44 -50.64
CA LEU A 492 -38.01 -16.41 -49.76
C LEU A 492 -38.91 -17.60 -49.43
N THR A 493 -40.18 -17.32 -49.12
CA THR A 493 -41.18 -18.36 -48.84
C THR A 493 -41.39 -19.26 -50.07
N GLY A 494 -41.42 -18.67 -51.27
CA GLY A 494 -41.49 -19.43 -52.52
C GLY A 494 -40.28 -20.35 -52.75
N ARG A 495 -39.06 -19.90 -52.43
CA ARG A 495 -37.84 -20.71 -52.55
C ARG A 495 -37.80 -21.88 -51.58
N VAL A 496 -38.31 -21.69 -50.35
CA VAL A 496 -38.38 -22.75 -49.34
C VAL A 496 -39.42 -23.81 -49.74
N ALA A 497 -40.59 -23.40 -50.22
CA ALA A 497 -41.62 -24.34 -50.69
C ALA A 497 -41.10 -25.24 -51.84
N VAL A 498 -40.32 -24.68 -52.77
CA VAL A 498 -39.68 -25.46 -53.85
C VAL A 498 -38.62 -26.44 -53.30
N LEU A 499 -37.84 -26.05 -52.30
CA LEU A 499 -36.86 -26.95 -51.65
C LEU A 499 -37.55 -28.11 -50.92
N GLU A 500 -38.67 -27.84 -50.26
CA GLU A 500 -39.46 -28.86 -49.57
C GLU A 500 -40.14 -29.82 -50.54
N GLU A 501 -40.53 -29.38 -51.73
CA GLU A 501 -41.10 -30.24 -52.79
C GLU A 501 -40.06 -31.16 -53.45
N VAL A 502 -38.78 -30.77 -53.49
CA VAL A 502 -37.69 -31.50 -54.15
C VAL A 502 -37.10 -32.64 -53.30
N LEU A 503 -37.40 -32.71 -51.99
CA LEU A 503 -36.94 -33.80 -51.11
C LEU A 503 -37.98 -34.94 -51.06
N PRO A 504 -37.81 -36.06 -51.78
CA PRO A 504 -38.72 -37.18 -51.65
C PRO A 504 -38.36 -37.98 -50.39
N ALA A 505 -39.41 -38.36 -49.66
CA ALA A 505 -39.39 -39.26 -48.50
C ALA A 505 -38.58 -40.55 -48.78
N ALA A 506 -37.36 -40.62 -48.25
CA ALA A 506 -36.60 -41.85 -48.11
C ALA A 506 -35.84 -41.81 -46.77
N GLN A 507 -36.20 -42.71 -45.86
CA GLN A 507 -35.32 -43.03 -44.73
C GLN A 507 -34.06 -43.73 -45.24
N PRO A 508 -32.85 -43.31 -44.81
CA PRO A 508 -31.68 -44.16 -44.75
C PRO A 508 -31.38 -44.45 -43.27
N GLY A 509 -31.52 -45.68 -42.77
CA GLY A 509 -30.77 -46.82 -43.29
C GLY A 509 -29.37 -46.79 -42.69
N TYR A 510 -29.10 -47.71 -41.77
CA TYR A 510 -27.79 -48.00 -41.18
C TYR A 510 -26.64 -47.70 -42.14
N VAL A 511 -25.81 -46.71 -41.81
CA VAL A 511 -24.55 -46.49 -42.50
C VAL A 511 -23.53 -47.44 -41.85
N SER A 512 -22.97 -48.33 -42.66
CA SER A 512 -21.70 -49.05 -42.41
C SER A 512 -20.69 -48.09 -41.77
N PRO A 513 -19.80 -48.51 -40.84
CA PRO A 513 -18.93 -47.58 -40.14
C PRO A 513 -18.07 -46.85 -41.16
N ASP A 514 -18.40 -45.59 -41.41
CA ASP A 514 -17.43 -44.68 -41.96
C ASP A 514 -16.24 -44.74 -41.01
N ALA A 515 -15.05 -44.93 -41.57
CA ALA A 515 -13.79 -44.69 -40.89
C ALA A 515 -13.71 -43.19 -40.58
N GLY A 516 -14.58 -42.71 -39.69
CA GLY A 516 -14.57 -41.34 -39.23
C GLY A 516 -13.18 -41.09 -38.69
N GLY A 517 -12.52 -40.05 -39.21
CA GLY A 517 -11.12 -39.79 -38.93
C GLY A 517 -10.79 -39.86 -37.45
N GLU A 518 -9.53 -40.15 -37.17
CA GLU A 518 -8.94 -40.05 -35.84
C GLU A 518 -9.28 -38.66 -35.26
N ILE A 519 -10.03 -38.64 -34.15
CA ILE A 519 -10.29 -37.38 -33.44
C ILE A 519 -9.07 -37.14 -32.55
N LYS A 520 -8.36 -36.04 -32.77
CA LYS A 520 -7.18 -35.66 -31.98
C LYS A 520 -7.54 -34.58 -30.99
N PHE A 521 -7.06 -34.71 -29.76
CA PHE A 521 -7.07 -33.64 -28.77
C PHE A 521 -5.65 -33.09 -28.65
N ASP A 522 -5.51 -31.79 -28.93
CA ASP A 522 -4.25 -31.09 -28.73
C ASP A 522 -4.12 -30.74 -27.24
N ILE A 523 -3.33 -31.55 -26.53
CA ILE A 523 -2.97 -31.28 -25.14
C ILE A 523 -1.83 -30.27 -25.15
N PRO A 524 -1.97 -29.10 -24.48
CA PRO A 524 -0.93 -28.09 -24.47
C PRO A 524 0.34 -28.60 -23.79
N ASP A 525 1.48 -28.16 -24.30
CA ASP A 525 2.77 -28.37 -23.64
C ASP A 525 2.78 -27.61 -22.31
N LEU A 526 3.14 -28.30 -21.23
CA LEU A 526 3.28 -27.71 -19.91
C LEU A 526 4.74 -27.80 -19.48
N VAL A 527 5.39 -26.66 -19.30
CA VAL A 527 6.67 -26.53 -18.61
C VAL A 527 6.47 -25.54 -17.47
N GLU A 528 6.62 -26.01 -16.23
CA GLU A 528 6.44 -25.15 -15.06
C GLU A 528 7.58 -25.37 -14.06
N ILE A 529 8.12 -24.26 -13.54
CA ILE A 529 9.05 -24.25 -12.39
C ILE A 529 8.36 -23.47 -11.27
N PHE A 530 8.34 -24.03 -10.07
CA PHE A 530 7.69 -23.41 -8.91
C PHE A 530 8.29 -23.97 -7.60
N PRO A 531 8.14 -23.35 -6.42
CA PRO A 531 7.58 -22.02 -6.17
C PRO A 531 8.55 -20.91 -6.59
N GLY A 532 8.11 -19.97 -7.43
CA GLY A 532 8.92 -18.84 -7.87
C GLY A 532 8.12 -17.80 -8.64
N ARG A 533 8.54 -16.53 -8.60
CA ARG A 533 7.98 -15.47 -9.45
C ARG A 533 8.85 -15.33 -10.69
N PHE A 534 8.34 -15.84 -11.80
CA PHE A 534 8.91 -15.62 -13.12
C PHE A 534 8.21 -14.44 -13.77
N ALA A 535 8.92 -13.67 -14.58
CA ALA A 535 8.29 -12.65 -15.42
C ALA A 535 7.33 -13.36 -16.40
N PRO A 536 6.21 -12.72 -16.80
CA PRO A 536 5.23 -13.34 -17.72
C PRO A 536 5.86 -13.86 -19.02
N ASP A 537 6.93 -13.21 -19.49
CA ASP A 537 7.65 -13.55 -20.74
C ASP A 537 8.95 -14.34 -20.50
N ALA A 538 9.19 -14.83 -19.29
CA ALA A 538 10.38 -15.60 -18.98
C ALA A 538 10.38 -16.92 -19.75
N LYS A 539 11.32 -17.07 -20.69
CA LYS A 539 11.56 -18.34 -21.38
C LYS A 539 12.17 -19.33 -20.38
N LEU A 540 11.36 -20.28 -19.92
CA LEU A 540 11.84 -21.38 -19.09
C LEU A 540 12.64 -22.36 -19.95
N GLU A 541 13.78 -22.84 -19.42
CA GLU A 541 14.56 -23.89 -20.08
C GLU A 541 13.72 -25.17 -20.17
N GLU A 542 13.44 -25.61 -21.40
CA GLU A 542 12.59 -26.78 -21.67
C GLU A 542 13.29 -28.11 -21.33
N ASP A 543 14.62 -28.13 -21.31
CA ASP A 543 15.39 -29.28 -20.86
C ASP A 543 15.63 -29.19 -19.36
N LEU A 544 14.84 -29.94 -18.58
CA LEU A 544 14.90 -29.90 -17.13
C LEU A 544 16.29 -30.24 -16.56
N ALA A 545 17.14 -30.94 -17.32
CA ALA A 545 18.51 -31.25 -16.91
C ALA A 545 19.43 -30.02 -17.00
N LYS A 546 19.16 -29.11 -17.95
CA LYS A 546 19.96 -27.91 -18.23
C LYS A 546 19.60 -26.70 -17.39
N ILE A 547 18.51 -26.74 -16.62
CA ILE A 547 18.12 -25.62 -15.76
C ILE A 547 19.28 -25.25 -14.81
N VAL A 548 19.74 -24.00 -14.92
CA VAL A 548 20.82 -23.44 -14.10
C VAL A 548 20.23 -22.75 -12.88
N VAL A 549 20.59 -23.22 -11.68
CA VAL A 549 20.08 -22.67 -10.40
C VAL A 549 20.30 -21.16 -10.27
N ALA A 550 21.44 -20.66 -10.76
CA ALA A 550 21.82 -19.25 -10.64
C ALA A 550 20.92 -18.29 -11.44
N GLU A 551 20.22 -18.80 -12.47
CA GLU A 551 19.31 -18.01 -13.30
C GLU A 551 17.88 -17.98 -12.75
N LEU A 552 17.59 -18.82 -11.76
CA LEU A 552 16.30 -18.86 -11.11
C LEU A 552 16.16 -17.73 -10.07
N PRO A 553 14.94 -17.25 -9.81
CA PRO A 553 14.66 -16.29 -8.73
C PRO A 553 15.05 -16.88 -7.35
N ARG A 554 14.87 -16.10 -6.28
CA ARG A 554 15.15 -16.62 -4.93
C ARG A 554 14.29 -17.86 -4.63
N PRO A 555 14.88 -18.94 -4.08
CA PRO A 555 14.18 -20.18 -3.79
C PRO A 555 13.06 -19.97 -2.76
N GLY A 556 11.85 -20.41 -3.10
CA GLY A 556 10.74 -20.46 -2.17
C GLY A 556 10.86 -21.62 -1.17
N GLY A 557 10.06 -21.59 -0.11
CA GLY A 557 9.97 -22.70 0.84
C GLY A 557 9.19 -23.87 0.23
N LEU A 558 9.70 -25.09 0.34
CA LEU A 558 8.92 -26.29 0.04
C LEU A 558 8.06 -26.61 1.26
N LEU A 559 6.77 -26.85 1.05
CA LEU A 559 5.81 -27.05 2.13
C LEU A 559 5.60 -28.56 2.34
N PRO A 560 5.76 -29.07 3.57
CA PRO A 560 5.51 -30.49 3.86
C PRO A 560 4.00 -30.77 3.89
N ALA A 561 3.63 -32.04 3.77
CA ALA A 561 2.30 -32.47 4.17
C ALA A 561 2.23 -32.57 5.70
N ILE A 562 1.04 -32.37 6.26
CA ILE A 562 0.79 -32.54 7.69
C ILE A 562 0.03 -33.85 7.86
N HIS A 563 0.69 -34.83 8.48
CA HIS A 563 0.12 -36.14 8.75
C HIS A 563 -0.46 -36.21 10.16
N ASP A 564 -1.53 -37.00 10.33
CA ASP A 564 -2.17 -37.31 11.61
C ASP A 564 -2.63 -36.08 12.42
N ALA A 565 -2.95 -34.98 11.72
CA ALA A 565 -3.41 -33.76 12.35
C ALA A 565 -4.87 -33.86 12.83
N SER A 566 -5.11 -33.39 14.05
CA SER A 566 -6.44 -33.01 14.51
C SER A 566 -6.82 -31.65 13.96
N VAL A 567 -8.02 -31.53 13.40
CA VAL A 567 -8.54 -30.25 12.89
C VAL A 567 -9.12 -29.44 14.03
N ALA A 568 -8.65 -28.21 14.20
CA ALA A 568 -9.22 -27.23 15.12
C ALA A 568 -9.94 -26.11 14.34
N ASN A 569 -10.73 -25.30 15.03
CA ASN A 569 -11.42 -24.16 14.42
C ASN A 569 -10.48 -22.96 14.30
N LEU A 570 -10.42 -22.31 13.14
CA LEU A 570 -9.60 -21.12 12.91
C LEU A 570 -9.97 -19.99 13.90
N SER A 571 -11.25 -19.83 14.23
CA SER A 571 -11.73 -18.82 15.19
C SER A 571 -11.04 -18.89 16.56
N THR A 572 -10.51 -20.06 16.95
CA THR A 572 -9.81 -20.25 18.24
C THR A 572 -8.44 -19.59 18.32
N ILE A 573 -7.84 -19.24 17.18
CA ILE A 573 -6.49 -18.65 17.08
C ILE A 573 -6.50 -17.24 16.46
N LEU A 574 -7.68 -16.69 16.17
CA LEU A 574 -7.84 -15.32 15.67
C LEU A 574 -7.90 -14.34 16.85
N THR A 575 -7.00 -13.35 16.84
CA THR A 575 -7.05 -12.21 17.78
C THR A 575 -7.24 -10.93 16.97
N GLY A 576 -8.37 -10.24 17.16
CA GLY A 576 -8.68 -9.02 16.40
C GLY A 576 -8.83 -9.23 14.90
N GLY A 577 -9.19 -10.46 14.45
CA GLY A 577 -9.27 -10.81 13.03
C GLY A 577 -7.93 -11.17 12.38
N VAL A 578 -6.83 -11.15 13.14
CA VAL A 578 -5.49 -11.54 12.69
C VAL A 578 -5.15 -12.94 13.21
N ILE A 579 -4.59 -13.78 12.34
CA ILE A 579 -4.11 -15.11 12.71
C ILE A 579 -2.84 -15.02 13.56
N ALA A 580 -2.77 -15.84 14.61
CA ALA A 580 -1.56 -15.95 15.44
C ALA A 580 -0.31 -16.35 14.62
N ALA A 581 0.88 -16.11 15.18
CA ALA A 581 2.13 -16.48 14.50
C ALA A 581 2.22 -17.99 14.23
N ALA A 582 2.75 -18.35 13.05
CA ALA A 582 2.89 -19.73 12.59
C ALA A 582 3.79 -20.58 13.51
N SER A 583 4.79 -19.96 14.15
CA SER A 583 5.81 -20.61 14.99
C SER A 583 5.26 -21.38 16.19
N GLY A 584 4.09 -20.98 16.71
CA GLY A 584 3.41 -21.69 17.80
C GLY A 584 2.57 -22.89 17.37
N HIS A 585 2.45 -23.14 16.07
CA HIS A 585 1.43 -24.03 15.49
C HIS A 585 2.01 -25.03 14.49
N THR A 586 3.26 -25.44 14.68
CA THR A 586 3.95 -26.43 13.84
C THR A 586 3.17 -27.76 13.79
N GLY A 587 2.80 -28.19 12.59
CA GLY A 587 2.03 -29.42 12.36
C GLY A 587 0.55 -29.32 12.72
N ALA A 588 0.02 -28.13 12.97
CA ALA A 588 -1.40 -27.92 13.27
C ALA A 588 -2.22 -27.64 12.00
N VAL A 589 -3.47 -28.11 11.99
CA VAL A 589 -4.44 -27.87 10.91
C VAL A 589 -5.69 -27.22 11.49
N PHE A 590 -6.19 -26.19 10.80
CA PHE A 590 -7.40 -25.49 11.16
C PHE A 590 -8.40 -25.47 10.00
N VAL A 591 -9.69 -25.50 10.32
CA VAL A 591 -10.78 -25.25 9.36
C VAL A 591 -11.26 -23.83 9.51
N ASN A 592 -11.49 -23.15 8.39
CA ASN A 592 -12.07 -21.82 8.39
C ASN A 592 -13.56 -21.87 8.75
N ASP A 593 -13.87 -21.70 10.02
CA ASP A 593 -15.22 -21.71 10.59
C ASP A 593 -15.85 -20.31 10.71
N THR A 594 -15.21 -19.27 10.15
CA THR A 594 -15.64 -17.87 10.30
C THR A 594 -16.89 -17.50 9.49
N GLY A 595 -17.36 -18.39 8.62
CA GLY A 595 -18.49 -18.14 7.72
C GLY A 595 -18.17 -17.22 6.54
N ALA A 596 -16.95 -16.67 6.47
CA ALA A 596 -16.49 -15.79 5.40
C ALA A 596 -15.17 -16.28 4.79
N THR A 597 -14.75 -15.66 3.69
CA THR A 597 -13.42 -15.91 3.11
C THR A 597 -12.35 -15.26 3.98
N PHE A 598 -11.38 -16.05 4.45
CA PHE A 598 -10.26 -15.57 5.27
C PHE A 598 -8.99 -15.39 4.42
N VAL A 599 -8.17 -14.39 4.72
CA VAL A 599 -6.91 -14.13 4.02
C VAL A 599 -5.74 -14.68 4.84
N VAL A 600 -5.11 -15.73 4.34
CA VAL A 600 -3.89 -16.30 4.91
C VAL A 600 -2.70 -15.42 4.53
N PRO A 601 -1.89 -14.95 5.51
CA PRO A 601 -0.69 -14.16 5.22
C PRO A 601 0.29 -14.92 4.33
N GLY A 602 0.91 -14.21 3.38
CA GLY A 602 1.97 -14.78 2.54
C GLY A 602 3.28 -14.93 3.30
N GLY A 603 4.13 -15.85 2.86
CA GLY A 603 5.48 -16.05 3.42
C GLY A 603 6.31 -17.01 2.57
N MET A 604 7.60 -17.12 2.86
CA MET A 604 8.53 -18.04 2.16
C MET A 604 8.51 -17.92 0.62
N GLY A 605 8.39 -16.69 0.11
CA GLY A 605 8.35 -16.38 -1.33
C GLY A 605 6.95 -16.38 -1.97
N ARG A 606 5.88 -16.59 -1.18
CA ARG A 606 4.49 -16.67 -1.66
C ARG A 606 3.66 -15.41 -1.35
N ARG A 607 2.60 -15.19 -2.12
CA ARG A 607 1.58 -14.17 -1.85
C ARG A 607 0.60 -14.67 -0.79
N SER A 608 -0.15 -13.75 -0.19
CA SER A 608 -1.31 -14.12 0.61
C SER A 608 -2.32 -14.87 -0.24
N LEU A 609 -3.00 -15.84 0.37
CA LEU A 609 -4.02 -16.67 -0.28
C LEU A 609 -5.35 -16.47 0.44
N LYS A 610 -6.44 -16.54 -0.30
CA LYS A 610 -7.80 -16.55 0.26
C LYS A 610 -8.26 -17.99 0.45
N ILE A 611 -8.75 -18.31 1.64
CA ILE A 611 -9.41 -19.59 1.95
C ILE A 611 -10.90 -19.34 2.16
N ARG A 612 -11.75 -20.14 1.53
CA ARG A 612 -13.21 -20.06 1.65
C ARG A 612 -13.67 -20.63 3.00
N SER A 613 -14.92 -20.39 3.35
CA SER A 613 -15.54 -21.05 4.51
C SER A 613 -15.46 -22.57 4.34
N ASN A 614 -15.15 -23.30 5.41
CA ASN A 614 -14.91 -24.76 5.47
C ASN A 614 -13.65 -25.27 4.74
N GLU A 615 -12.81 -24.41 4.17
CA GLU A 615 -11.48 -24.84 3.68
C GLU A 615 -10.47 -24.95 4.83
N HIS A 616 -9.41 -25.73 4.62
CA HIS A 616 -8.40 -26.02 5.64
C HIS A 616 -7.12 -25.21 5.42
N LEU A 617 -6.46 -24.87 6.52
CA LEU A 617 -5.14 -24.24 6.56
C LEU A 617 -4.22 -25.01 7.51
N GLY A 618 -2.94 -25.05 7.18
CA GLY A 618 -1.90 -25.71 7.98
C GLY A 618 -0.74 -24.77 8.28
N SER A 619 0.05 -25.12 9.29
CA SER A 619 1.34 -24.50 9.57
C SER A 619 2.42 -25.54 9.75
N ASP A 620 3.60 -25.26 9.20
CA ASP A 620 4.84 -26.01 9.42
C ASP A 620 5.76 -25.30 10.44
N GLY A 621 5.23 -24.31 11.16
CA GLY A 621 6.00 -23.46 12.08
C GLY A 621 6.65 -22.25 11.40
N ARG A 622 6.91 -22.31 10.09
CA ARG A 622 7.56 -21.23 9.33
C ARG A 622 6.52 -20.32 8.69
N VAL A 623 5.45 -20.88 8.15
CA VAL A 623 4.42 -20.13 7.41
C VAL A 623 3.05 -20.81 7.50
N TRP A 624 1.99 -20.01 7.36
CA TRP A 624 0.64 -20.51 7.14
C TRP A 624 0.40 -20.77 5.65
N TYR A 625 -0.22 -21.89 5.31
CA TYR A 625 -0.54 -22.24 3.93
C TYR A 625 -1.85 -23.01 3.84
N ALA A 626 -2.52 -22.93 2.69
CA ALA A 626 -3.73 -23.71 2.47
C ALA A 626 -3.37 -25.18 2.26
N VAL A 627 -4.15 -26.04 2.88
CA VAL A 627 -4.02 -27.48 2.76
C VAL A 627 -5.33 -28.09 2.28
N ASP A 628 -5.23 -29.13 1.48
CA ASP A 628 -6.37 -29.92 1.06
C ASP A 628 -6.29 -31.34 1.62
N ARG A 629 -7.47 -31.90 1.89
CA ARG A 629 -7.64 -33.25 2.44
C ARG A 629 -8.26 -34.12 1.37
N GLN A 630 -7.54 -35.13 0.93
CA GLN A 630 -8.07 -36.09 -0.04
C GLN A 630 -8.81 -37.21 0.70
N GLY A 631 -10.14 -37.27 0.50
CA GLY A 631 -11.02 -38.26 1.11
C GLY A 631 -11.08 -38.17 2.64
N ALA A 632 -11.21 -39.32 3.31
CA ALA A 632 -11.30 -39.42 4.77
C ALA A 632 -9.93 -39.56 5.48
N THR A 633 -8.82 -39.29 4.79
CA THR A 633 -7.45 -39.47 5.34
C THR A 633 -7.13 -38.46 6.45
N THR A 634 -6.17 -38.74 7.34
CA THR A 634 -5.70 -37.77 8.36
C THR A 634 -4.53 -36.90 7.86
N SER A 635 -4.25 -36.95 6.54
CA SER A 635 -3.14 -36.26 5.91
C SER A 635 -3.62 -35.08 5.09
N TYR A 636 -2.99 -33.93 5.32
CA TYR A 636 -3.32 -32.65 4.70
C TYR A 636 -2.14 -32.21 3.84
N HIS A 637 -2.38 -32.01 2.55
CA HIS A 637 -1.33 -31.70 1.59
C HIS A 637 -1.41 -30.24 1.15
N PRO A 638 -0.27 -29.57 0.89
CA PRO A 638 -0.26 -28.17 0.52
C PRO A 638 -0.89 -27.95 -0.87
N ARG A 639 -1.97 -27.16 -0.90
CA ARG A 639 -2.74 -26.86 -2.12
C ARG A 639 -1.92 -26.11 -3.16
N ASP A 640 -0.93 -25.34 -2.71
CA ASP A 640 -0.03 -24.58 -3.57
C ASP A 640 0.79 -25.44 -4.56
N PHE A 641 0.92 -26.73 -4.29
CA PHE A 641 1.67 -27.68 -5.11
C PHE A 641 0.75 -28.57 -5.97
N GLU A 642 -0.56 -28.32 -5.94
CA GLU A 642 -1.49 -28.99 -6.83
C GLU A 642 -1.48 -28.34 -8.21
N ARG A 643 -1.47 -29.17 -9.26
CA ARG A 643 -1.50 -28.71 -10.65
C ARG A 643 -2.52 -29.51 -11.44
N GLU A 644 -3.31 -28.82 -12.24
CA GLU A 644 -4.04 -29.45 -13.32
C GLU A 644 -3.18 -29.43 -14.57
N LEU A 645 -2.92 -30.62 -15.10
CA LEU A 645 -2.05 -30.83 -16.26
C LEU A 645 -2.81 -30.58 -17.56
N PHE A 646 -4.02 -31.13 -17.65
CA PHE A 646 -4.91 -30.97 -18.79
C PHE A 646 -6.34 -31.36 -18.40
N LEU A 647 -7.30 -30.92 -19.20
CA LEU A 647 -8.71 -31.34 -19.15
C LEU A 647 -9.21 -31.59 -20.56
N VAL A 648 -9.80 -32.76 -20.79
CA VAL A 648 -10.39 -33.18 -22.07
C VAL A 648 -11.83 -33.61 -21.83
N ALA A 649 -12.77 -33.02 -22.56
CA ALA A 649 -14.17 -33.44 -22.54
C ALA A 649 -14.47 -34.38 -23.72
N VAL A 650 -15.13 -35.50 -23.44
CA VAL A 650 -15.53 -36.51 -24.43
C VAL A 650 -17.04 -36.70 -24.35
N ASN A 651 -17.70 -36.64 -25.51
CA ASN A 651 -19.12 -36.94 -25.61
C ASN A 651 -19.37 -38.27 -26.33
N GLU A 652 -20.61 -38.73 -26.25
CA GLU A 652 -21.05 -40.02 -26.80
C GLU A 652 -20.93 -40.12 -28.33
N ASN A 653 -20.95 -38.98 -29.03
CA ASN A 653 -20.80 -38.90 -30.48
C ASN A 653 -19.34 -39.02 -30.92
N MET A 654 -18.41 -38.59 -30.06
CA MET A 654 -16.96 -38.78 -30.22
C MET A 654 -16.56 -40.22 -29.90
N LEU A 655 -16.95 -40.73 -28.72
CA LEU A 655 -16.67 -42.11 -28.30
C LEU A 655 -17.85 -43.04 -28.65
N ARG A 656 -18.01 -43.34 -29.94
CA ARG A 656 -19.03 -44.29 -30.43
C ARG A 656 -18.70 -45.72 -30.02
N VAL A 657 -19.71 -46.59 -30.03
CA VAL A 657 -19.50 -48.03 -29.80
C VAL A 657 -18.52 -48.58 -30.84
N GLY A 658 -17.48 -49.29 -30.38
CA GLY A 658 -16.39 -49.81 -31.19
C GLY A 658 -15.14 -48.93 -31.23
N ARG A 659 -15.18 -47.71 -30.69
CA ARG A 659 -14.02 -46.80 -30.60
C ARG A 659 -13.33 -46.84 -29.24
N ALA A 660 -12.07 -46.42 -29.25
CA ALA A 660 -11.26 -46.27 -28.06
C ALA A 660 -10.61 -44.89 -28.00
N LEU A 661 -10.66 -44.25 -26.83
CA LEU A 661 -9.82 -43.11 -26.48
C LEU A 661 -8.48 -43.66 -25.99
N HIS A 662 -7.40 -43.24 -26.63
CA HIS A 662 -6.03 -43.50 -26.23
C HIS A 662 -5.38 -42.22 -25.74
N LEU A 663 -4.97 -42.21 -24.48
CA LEU A 663 -4.17 -41.16 -23.86
C LEU A 663 -2.82 -41.73 -23.46
N GLU A 664 -1.75 -41.12 -23.95
CA GLU A 664 -0.37 -41.39 -23.52
C GLU A 664 0.31 -40.05 -23.22
N LEU A 665 1.09 -40.01 -22.15
CA LEU A 665 1.88 -38.84 -21.77
C LEU A 665 3.10 -39.25 -20.96
N GLU A 666 4.15 -38.44 -21.03
CA GLU A 666 5.34 -38.59 -20.21
C GLU A 666 5.48 -37.36 -19.31
N ILE A 667 5.64 -37.58 -18.01
CA ILE A 667 5.92 -36.51 -17.05
C ILE A 667 7.39 -36.58 -16.69
N ALA A 668 8.14 -35.55 -17.07
CA ALA A 668 9.49 -35.32 -16.57
C ALA A 668 9.41 -34.40 -15.36
N ALA A 669 10.03 -34.79 -14.24
CA ALA A 669 10.04 -33.97 -13.03
C ALA A 669 11.42 -33.95 -12.37
N ARG A 670 11.76 -32.83 -11.74
CA ARG A 670 13.04 -32.63 -11.05
C ARG A 670 12.86 -31.71 -9.85
N LEU A 671 13.54 -32.03 -8.76
CA LEU A 671 13.73 -31.12 -7.63
C LEU A 671 15.03 -30.33 -7.80
N ILE A 672 14.96 -29.01 -7.76
CA ILE A 672 16.09 -28.11 -7.91
C ILE A 672 16.29 -27.41 -6.58
N THR A 673 17.35 -27.79 -5.86
CA THR A 673 17.71 -27.16 -4.59
C THR A 673 19.01 -26.38 -4.77
N PRO A 674 19.08 -25.13 -4.28
CA PRO A 674 20.25 -24.28 -4.52
C PRO A 674 21.44 -24.58 -3.59
N ASP A 675 21.21 -25.37 -2.55
CA ASP A 675 22.17 -25.62 -1.48
C ASP A 675 21.98 -27.06 -0.97
N ALA A 676 23.10 -27.76 -0.76
CA ALA A 676 23.13 -29.11 -0.20
C ALA A 676 22.51 -29.16 1.22
N PHE A 677 22.62 -28.08 2.00
CA PHE A 677 22.03 -28.02 3.34
C PHE A 677 20.51 -27.96 3.35
N ARG A 678 19.89 -27.51 2.24
CA ARG A 678 18.42 -27.43 2.07
C ARG A 678 17.86 -28.53 1.19
N LEU A 679 18.69 -29.53 0.87
CA LEU A 679 18.31 -30.70 0.10
C LEU A 679 17.23 -31.48 0.86
N THR A 680 16.14 -31.79 0.17
CA THR A 680 15.08 -32.68 0.66
C THR A 680 14.71 -33.63 -0.47
N ARG A 681 14.09 -34.76 -0.16
CA ARG A 681 13.31 -35.51 -1.16
C ARG A 681 11.87 -35.03 -1.10
N ALA A 682 11.24 -34.93 -2.26
CA ALA A 682 9.82 -34.62 -2.35
C ALA A 682 9.07 -35.74 -3.07
N GLN A 683 7.76 -35.81 -2.88
CA GLN A 683 6.91 -36.72 -3.61
C GLN A 683 5.72 -35.96 -4.19
N TRP A 684 5.19 -36.53 -5.27
CA TRP A 684 3.90 -36.18 -5.84
C TRP A 684 3.13 -37.45 -6.15
N VAL A 685 1.82 -37.32 -6.28
CA VAL A 685 0.97 -38.34 -6.87
C VAL A 685 0.38 -37.78 -8.14
N VAL A 686 0.62 -38.47 -9.25
CA VAL A 686 -0.05 -38.20 -10.52
C VAL A 686 -1.36 -38.97 -10.52
N GLU A 687 -2.47 -38.28 -10.74
CA GLU A 687 -3.77 -38.91 -10.91
C GLU A 687 -4.40 -38.56 -12.26
N LEU A 688 -4.93 -39.59 -12.93
CA LEU A 688 -5.85 -39.43 -14.06
C LEU A 688 -7.24 -39.78 -13.56
N GLN A 689 -8.14 -38.80 -13.60
CA GLN A 689 -9.49 -38.90 -13.06
C GLN A 689 -10.51 -38.63 -14.15
N VAL A 690 -11.57 -39.42 -14.16
CA VAL A 690 -12.75 -39.17 -14.97
C VAL A 690 -13.83 -38.49 -14.13
N GLY A 691 -14.62 -37.65 -14.76
CA GLY A 691 -15.73 -36.95 -14.15
C GLY A 691 -16.95 -36.99 -15.06
N THR A 692 -18.12 -36.98 -14.47
CA THR A 692 -19.39 -36.86 -15.19
C THR A 692 -19.74 -35.39 -15.33
N VAL A 693 -20.30 -35.02 -16.49
CA VAL A 693 -20.81 -33.67 -16.74
C VAL A 693 -22.32 -33.73 -16.53
N PRO A 694 -22.84 -33.38 -15.34
CA PRO A 694 -24.27 -33.50 -15.06
C PRO A 694 -25.05 -32.45 -15.87
N GLN A 695 -26.11 -32.89 -16.55
CA GLN A 695 -27.04 -31.99 -17.21
C GLN A 695 -27.82 -31.16 -16.16
N GLN A 696 -27.93 -29.84 -16.34
CA GLN A 696 -28.70 -29.00 -15.43
C GLN A 696 -30.20 -29.13 -15.71
N THR A 697 -31.00 -29.41 -14.68
CA THR A 697 -32.46 -29.25 -14.73
C THR A 697 -32.83 -27.89 -14.13
N GLY A 698 -32.82 -26.83 -14.95
CA GLY A 698 -33.25 -25.48 -14.57
C GLY A 698 -33.61 -24.64 -15.79
N GLY A 699 -34.89 -24.35 -15.98
CA GLY A 699 -35.41 -23.65 -17.16
C GLY A 699 -35.02 -22.17 -17.20
N GLY A 700 -34.06 -21.84 -18.04
CA GLY A 700 -33.72 -20.48 -18.46
C GLY A 700 -32.94 -20.56 -19.77
N GLU A 701 -33.24 -19.67 -20.72
CA GLU A 701 -32.53 -19.59 -22.00
C GLU A 701 -31.07 -19.16 -21.73
N GLY A 702 -30.16 -20.12 -21.88
CA GLY A 702 -28.73 -19.98 -21.55
C GLY A 702 -28.34 -20.88 -20.37
N GLU A 703 -28.25 -22.19 -20.63
CA GLU A 703 -27.75 -23.16 -19.65
C GLU A 703 -26.33 -22.79 -19.21
N ASN A 704 -26.11 -22.61 -17.91
CA ASN A 704 -24.78 -22.35 -17.36
C ASN A 704 -24.05 -23.70 -17.15
N LEU A 705 -22.74 -23.76 -17.40
CA LEU A 705 -21.96 -24.98 -17.18
C LEU A 705 -21.98 -25.34 -15.67
N SER A 706 -22.58 -26.48 -15.30
CA SER A 706 -22.42 -27.07 -13.97
C SER A 706 -20.98 -27.54 -13.77
N ASP A 707 -20.47 -27.44 -12.54
CA ASP A 707 -19.17 -28.01 -12.20
C ASP A 707 -19.14 -29.52 -12.49
N ILE A 708 -18.04 -30.00 -13.08
CA ILE A 708 -17.83 -31.42 -13.38
C ILE A 708 -17.80 -32.22 -12.08
N ALA A 709 -18.64 -33.25 -11.98
CA ALA A 709 -18.66 -34.17 -10.85
C ALA A 709 -17.58 -35.25 -11.04
N TRP A 710 -16.40 -35.00 -10.48
CA TRP A 710 -15.27 -35.94 -10.52
C TRP A 710 -15.51 -37.20 -9.69
N GLU A 711 -15.20 -38.37 -10.24
CA GLU A 711 -15.32 -39.65 -9.53
C GLU A 711 -14.28 -39.74 -8.41
N SER A 712 -14.67 -40.30 -7.27
CA SER A 712 -13.80 -40.37 -6.07
C SER A 712 -12.63 -41.33 -6.22
N THR A 713 -12.71 -42.27 -7.16
CA THR A 713 -11.65 -43.24 -7.48
C THR A 713 -10.98 -42.83 -8.78
N ALA A 714 -9.68 -42.54 -8.73
CA ALA A 714 -8.93 -42.22 -9.94
C ALA A 714 -8.74 -43.46 -10.83
N SER A 715 -8.84 -43.29 -12.14
CA SER A 715 -8.55 -44.35 -13.12
C SER A 715 -7.07 -44.74 -13.12
N LEU A 716 -6.18 -43.79 -12.84
CA LEU A 716 -4.77 -44.03 -12.56
C LEU A 716 -4.35 -43.16 -11.37
N SER A 717 -3.60 -43.74 -10.43
CA SER A 717 -2.94 -43.00 -9.34
C SER A 717 -1.54 -43.61 -9.15
N GLN A 718 -0.50 -42.79 -9.35
CA GLN A 718 0.88 -43.23 -9.28
C GLN A 718 1.71 -42.22 -8.48
N ARG A 719 2.38 -42.72 -7.44
CA ARG A 719 3.36 -41.93 -6.69
C ARG A 719 4.66 -41.78 -7.49
N ILE A 720 5.17 -40.56 -7.56
CA ILE A 720 6.47 -40.22 -8.12
C ILE A 720 7.34 -39.57 -7.04
N VAL A 721 8.62 -39.93 -6.99
CA VAL A 721 9.58 -39.39 -6.03
C VAL A 721 10.51 -38.45 -6.78
N LEU A 722 10.58 -37.22 -6.30
CA LEU A 722 11.35 -36.13 -6.89
C LEU A 722 12.73 -36.08 -6.22
N THR A 723 13.75 -36.05 -7.06
CA THR A 723 15.15 -35.91 -6.64
C THR A 723 15.83 -34.84 -7.50
N ASN A 724 17.11 -34.59 -7.25
CA ASN A 724 17.90 -33.68 -8.08
C ASN A 724 18.12 -34.17 -9.51
N ALA A 725 17.92 -35.46 -9.78
CA ALA A 725 17.92 -36.04 -11.11
C ALA A 725 16.54 -35.91 -11.76
N VAL A 726 16.53 -35.68 -13.08
CA VAL A 726 15.30 -35.70 -13.87
C VAL A 726 14.76 -37.13 -13.91
N SER A 727 13.53 -37.32 -13.45
CA SER A 727 12.83 -38.60 -13.54
C SER A 727 11.72 -38.53 -14.59
N HIS A 728 11.67 -39.54 -15.46
CA HIS A 728 10.70 -39.65 -16.54
C HIS A 728 9.65 -40.71 -16.21
N HIS A 729 8.39 -40.32 -16.22
CA HIS A 729 7.25 -41.17 -15.87
C HIS A 729 6.29 -41.28 -17.05
N LYS A 730 6.34 -42.42 -17.76
CA LYS A 730 5.43 -42.73 -18.86
C LYS A 730 4.11 -43.28 -18.32
N LEU A 731 3.02 -42.59 -18.61
CA LEU A 731 1.69 -42.88 -18.09
C LEU A 731 0.67 -42.84 -19.23
N GLY A 732 -0.47 -43.49 -19.04
CA GLY A 732 -1.53 -43.45 -20.03
C GLY A 732 -2.81 -44.13 -19.60
N LEU A 733 -3.83 -43.95 -20.42
CA LEU A 733 -5.17 -44.43 -20.19
C LEU A 733 -5.78 -44.82 -21.54
N THR A 734 -6.44 -45.97 -21.61
CA THR A 734 -7.23 -46.37 -22.77
C THR A 734 -8.66 -46.64 -22.31
N ILE A 735 -9.62 -45.84 -22.80
CA ILE A 735 -11.04 -46.05 -22.53
C ILE A 735 -11.69 -46.60 -23.79
N ARG A 736 -12.24 -47.81 -23.72
CA ARG A 736 -12.92 -48.47 -24.85
C ARG A 736 -14.42 -48.52 -24.61
N ARG A 737 -15.21 -48.18 -25.62
CA ARG A 737 -16.66 -48.37 -25.58
C ARG A 737 -17.04 -49.59 -26.41
N SER A 738 -17.45 -50.66 -25.75
CA SER A 738 -17.99 -51.86 -26.40
C SER A 738 -19.52 -51.85 -26.36
N ALA A 739 -20.16 -52.81 -27.03
CA ALA A 739 -21.61 -53.00 -26.90
C ALA A 739 -22.02 -53.43 -25.48
N GLY A 740 -21.09 -53.96 -24.68
CA GLY A 740 -21.32 -54.42 -23.31
C GLY A 740 -21.05 -53.37 -22.23
N GLY A 741 -20.56 -52.18 -22.59
CA GLY A 741 -20.25 -51.11 -21.64
C GLY A 741 -18.94 -50.38 -21.96
N ILE A 742 -18.43 -49.63 -20.99
CA ILE A 742 -17.17 -48.90 -21.10
C ILE A 742 -16.12 -49.57 -20.21
N GLU A 743 -14.98 -49.87 -20.79
CA GLU A 743 -13.82 -50.47 -20.12
C GLU A 743 -12.65 -49.49 -20.10
N CYS A 744 -11.82 -49.56 -19.07
CA CYS A 744 -10.67 -48.69 -18.89
C CYS A 744 -9.42 -49.52 -18.57
N ASP A 745 -8.37 -49.30 -19.35
CA ASP A 745 -7.03 -49.80 -19.09
C ASP A 745 -6.12 -48.63 -18.72
N ARG A 746 -5.15 -48.89 -17.85
CA ARG A 746 -4.13 -47.92 -17.46
C ARG A 746 -2.74 -48.38 -17.88
N MET A 747 -1.90 -47.43 -18.28
CA MET A 747 -0.50 -47.67 -18.58
C MET A 747 0.39 -47.08 -17.48
N LEU A 748 1.27 -47.91 -16.93
CA LEU A 748 2.34 -47.48 -16.02
C LEU A 748 3.68 -47.92 -16.57
N TYR A 749 4.56 -46.96 -16.85
CA TYR A 749 5.93 -47.19 -17.35
C TYR A 749 5.98 -48.08 -18.60
N GLY A 750 5.01 -47.93 -19.51
CA GLY A 750 4.91 -48.69 -20.76
C GLY A 750 4.19 -50.04 -20.64
N ALA A 751 3.76 -50.45 -19.45
CA ALA A 751 2.98 -51.67 -19.25
C ALA A 751 1.48 -51.34 -19.10
N TRP A 752 0.65 -51.94 -19.95
CA TRP A 752 -0.81 -51.83 -19.88
C TRP A 752 -1.39 -52.86 -18.91
N THR A 753 -2.28 -52.40 -18.04
CA THR A 753 -3.04 -53.23 -17.10
C THR A 753 -4.52 -52.89 -17.22
N GLY A 754 -5.36 -53.91 -17.40
CA GLY A 754 -6.81 -53.73 -17.48
C GLY A 754 -7.48 -53.60 -16.11
N GLY A 755 -8.75 -53.23 -16.11
CA GLY A 755 -9.56 -53.10 -14.90
C GLY A 755 -9.30 -51.81 -14.10
N ALA A 756 -8.88 -50.75 -14.77
CA ALA A 756 -8.87 -49.40 -14.19
C ALA A 756 -10.32 -48.88 -14.05
N HIS A 757 -10.51 -47.84 -13.23
CA HIS A 757 -11.83 -47.23 -13.05
C HIS A 757 -12.30 -46.62 -14.37
N ALA A 758 -13.43 -47.13 -14.88
CA ALA A 758 -14.03 -46.69 -16.14
C ALA A 758 -15.17 -45.70 -15.87
N PRO A 759 -15.37 -44.69 -16.74
CA PRO A 759 -16.44 -43.73 -16.57
C PRO A 759 -17.80 -44.42 -16.70
N ALA A 760 -18.78 -43.94 -15.92
CA ALA A 760 -20.13 -44.51 -15.91
C ALA A 760 -20.89 -44.34 -17.25
N SER A 761 -20.49 -43.39 -18.10
CA SER A 761 -21.14 -43.12 -19.39
C SER A 761 -20.14 -42.64 -20.44
N ALA A 762 -20.58 -42.58 -21.71
CA ALA A 762 -19.74 -42.08 -22.81
C ALA A 762 -19.64 -40.54 -22.86
N ASN A 763 -20.38 -39.85 -21.99
CA ASN A 763 -20.27 -38.41 -21.73
C ASN A 763 -19.47 -38.22 -20.44
N PHE A 764 -18.19 -37.89 -20.56
CA PHE A 764 -17.29 -37.71 -19.43
C PHE A 764 -16.21 -36.66 -19.72
N ALA A 765 -15.65 -36.10 -18.67
CA ALA A 765 -14.42 -35.33 -18.73
C ALA A 765 -13.27 -36.15 -18.14
N LEU A 766 -12.07 -36.01 -18.70
CA LEU A 766 -10.84 -36.62 -18.24
C LEU A 766 -9.85 -35.52 -17.88
N ARG A 767 -9.25 -35.58 -16.70
CA ARG A 767 -8.18 -34.66 -16.30
C ARG A 767 -6.95 -35.40 -15.79
N GLY A 768 -5.79 -34.78 -15.98
CA GLY A 768 -4.56 -35.14 -15.30
C GLY A 768 -4.25 -34.12 -14.20
N ARG A 769 -3.87 -34.59 -13.01
CA ARG A 769 -3.48 -33.71 -11.90
C ARG A 769 -2.23 -34.21 -11.17
N LEU A 770 -1.44 -33.27 -10.69
CA LEU A 770 -0.43 -33.50 -9.66
C LEU A 770 -1.02 -33.08 -8.32
N LEU A 771 -0.96 -33.97 -7.34
CA LEU A 771 -1.54 -33.77 -6.02
C LEU A 771 -0.72 -34.50 -4.96
N ARG A 772 -1.09 -34.33 -3.69
CA ARG A 772 -0.40 -34.93 -2.53
C ARG A 772 1.10 -34.66 -2.53
N PHE A 773 1.47 -33.41 -2.75
CA PHE A 773 2.86 -33.00 -2.56
C PHE A 773 3.25 -33.18 -1.11
N ASP A 774 4.49 -33.60 -0.89
CA ASP A 774 5.04 -33.79 0.44
C ASP A 774 6.57 -33.81 0.37
N THR A 775 7.22 -33.48 1.49
CA THR A 775 8.67 -33.39 1.64
C THR A 775 9.14 -34.20 2.83
N GLU A 776 10.43 -34.51 2.91
CA GLU A 776 10.94 -35.23 4.08
C GLU A 776 10.81 -34.46 5.39
N ASN A 777 10.29 -35.15 6.42
CA ASN A 777 10.16 -34.63 7.78
C ASN A 777 11.50 -34.32 8.46
N SER A 778 12.62 -34.89 7.99
CA SER A 778 13.94 -34.73 8.60
C SER A 778 14.65 -33.42 8.19
N GLN A 779 14.14 -32.70 7.19
CA GLN A 779 14.74 -31.44 6.73
C GLN A 779 14.02 -30.26 7.42
N PRO A 780 14.68 -29.50 8.32
CA PRO A 780 14.04 -28.39 9.04
C PRO A 780 13.72 -27.15 8.19
N ASP A 781 14.43 -26.91 7.08
CA ASP A 781 14.15 -25.76 6.19
C ASP A 781 14.25 -26.12 4.70
N PRO A 782 13.34 -26.97 4.17
CA PRO A 782 13.38 -27.35 2.77
C PRO A 782 13.04 -26.14 1.90
N ARG A 783 13.95 -25.77 0.99
CA ARG A 783 13.76 -24.69 0.01
C ARG A 783 14.30 -25.09 -1.35
N GLY A 784 13.64 -24.62 -2.39
CA GLY A 784 14.03 -24.88 -3.76
C GLY A 784 12.86 -24.73 -4.71
N PHE A 785 13.02 -25.35 -5.88
CA PHE A 785 12.04 -25.40 -6.94
C PHE A 785 11.75 -26.86 -7.28
N VAL A 786 10.54 -27.13 -7.72
CA VAL A 786 10.11 -28.32 -8.41
C VAL A 786 9.86 -27.87 -9.85
N ALA A 787 10.51 -28.55 -10.78
CA ALA A 787 10.29 -28.36 -12.20
C ALA A 787 9.52 -29.57 -12.73
N VAL A 788 8.48 -29.31 -13.51
CA VAL A 788 7.68 -30.33 -14.18
C VAL A 788 7.51 -29.99 -15.65
N LYS A 789 7.57 -31.01 -16.48
CA LYS A 789 7.33 -30.92 -17.90
C LYS A 789 6.47 -32.08 -18.37
N MET A 790 5.48 -31.77 -19.20
CA MET A 790 4.76 -32.75 -20.00
C MET A 790 5.41 -32.92 -21.37
N GLU A 791 5.72 -34.16 -21.72
CA GLU A 791 6.27 -34.51 -23.02
C GLU A 791 5.51 -35.68 -23.65
N LYS A 792 5.56 -35.74 -24.98
CA LYS A 792 5.02 -36.86 -25.79
C LYS A 792 3.53 -37.13 -25.51
N GLN A 793 2.78 -36.09 -25.16
CA GLN A 793 1.32 -36.14 -25.04
C GLN A 793 0.68 -36.53 -26.37
N LYS A 794 -0.15 -37.57 -26.31
CA LYS A 794 -1.00 -38.00 -27.42
C LYS A 794 -2.36 -38.39 -26.86
N ALA A 795 -3.41 -37.72 -27.34
CA ALA A 795 -4.79 -38.03 -26.99
C ALA A 795 -5.62 -38.17 -28.26
N THR A 796 -6.08 -39.39 -28.56
CA THR A 796 -6.75 -39.71 -29.83
C THR A 796 -7.91 -40.67 -29.64
N ILE A 797 -9.02 -40.45 -30.34
CA ILE A 797 -10.12 -41.42 -30.44
C ILE A 797 -10.08 -42.05 -31.83
N SER A 798 -9.96 -43.38 -31.87
CA SER A 798 -9.94 -44.20 -33.09
C SER A 798 -10.91 -45.36 -33.00
#